data_AF-A0A6N8FR62-F1
#
_entry.id   AF-A0A6N8FR62-F1
#
_cell.length_a   1.000
_cell.length_b   1.000
_cell.length_c   1.000
_cell.angle_alpha   90.00
_cell.angle_beta   90.00
_cell.angle_gamma   90.00
#
_symmetry.space_group_name_H-M   'P 1'
#
loop_
_entity.id
_entity.type
_entity.pdbx_description
1 polymer ?
#
loop_
_entity_poly.entity_id
_entity_poly.type
_entity_poly.pdbx_seq_one_letter_code
_entity_poly.pdbx_strand_id
1 'polypeptide(L)'
;MASPNSFVVAGFTALNQGDYHKAIAQLEAVVQNDSDPTTLVKVQMGLVIAYKNIGDERAIALCQTLSHHPDPQIQTWALRHFQELNRPSQQPKLTQVNQSDHTSSLEQNSAAPATPPTEHRAQRLKKLQRLPKINLLPLWLLQAGTAIAFFWLTRELLQVFMRVTNDLLVNLPYLEPIQLFYRDPTQFVLVAFLLVFSVSPWLLDGLLRIFYGLQSLSLDTLASHSPEACHLLERYYQRQNWGVPQLRLLPIAVPLALTYGNLPRNARIVVTQGLLEHLAANEIATIYATQLGHIAHKDFALMSLIMAATQLPYIAYYQISQWGNKIPYLYLRFIAGTIANFAYVVWYLLCIPTVWLSQVRIYYSDRLATEMTGNPNGLTRALLKIIQGIAIDIHQQEGISWLLESWQLLFPINHNQAITLSACKTLTDFERVLTWDCYNSYRSWFSLNQMHPLVGDRVQHLTHIAQNWHLKPELALLRTNVEQSFMSFLLQGAPFFGIILGLIFGCLTWFVGAIGIWFRIPQLAWMFGDWFLVLGSLPIGFSIGTFIRVNSFFPDINFASKSDLLNFLANPNTLPLDSQPMRLQGKLLGRCGISNWLAPVLILELDIGLIRLHQPLLKLINTFLRRQSQVEELIGQDIIVLGWCRRGATLWLDLATWHTQTRSGRSNHPVWSTILACATAIWGAYIILQGGTT
;
A
#
# COMPACT_ATOMS: atom_id res chain seq x y z
N MET A 1 -10.54 61.27 -31.68
CA MET A 1 -11.14 59.92 -31.78
C MET A 1 -10.15 59.03 -32.51
N ALA A 2 -9.54 58.05 -31.82
CA ALA A 2 -8.59 57.13 -32.44
C ALA A 2 -9.36 56.08 -33.25
N SER A 3 -8.88 55.75 -34.45
CA SER A 3 -9.54 54.81 -35.38
C SER A 3 -9.64 53.40 -34.80
N PRO A 4 -10.70 52.61 -35.08
CA PRO A 4 -10.84 51.23 -34.57
C PRO A 4 -9.60 50.34 -34.81
N ASN A 5 -8.93 50.52 -35.95
CA ASN A 5 -7.68 49.80 -36.27
C ASN A 5 -6.50 50.07 -35.31
N SER A 6 -6.43 51.24 -34.65
CA SER A 6 -5.35 51.50 -33.70
C SER A 6 -5.52 50.71 -32.40
N PHE A 7 -6.76 50.46 -31.98
CA PHE A 7 -7.06 49.67 -30.79
C PHE A 7 -6.77 48.18 -31.01
N VAL A 8 -7.07 47.67 -32.21
CA VAL A 8 -6.73 46.29 -32.60
C VAL A 8 -5.21 46.06 -32.55
N VAL A 9 -4.44 46.94 -33.18
CA VAL A 9 -2.96 46.82 -33.19
C VAL A 9 -2.39 46.98 -31.79
N ALA A 10 -2.88 47.93 -31.00
CA ALA A 10 -2.45 48.11 -29.61
C ALA A 10 -2.77 46.88 -28.74
N GLY A 11 -3.95 46.29 -28.91
CA GLY A 11 -4.39 45.10 -28.19
C GLY A 11 -3.53 43.87 -28.48
N PHE A 12 -3.26 43.58 -29.76
CA PHE A 12 -2.38 42.46 -30.12
C PHE A 12 -0.92 42.71 -29.76
N THR A 13 -0.45 43.96 -29.76
CA THR A 13 0.90 44.31 -29.29
C THR A 13 1.05 44.04 -27.79
N ALA A 14 0.05 44.42 -26.98
CA ALA A 14 0.03 44.13 -25.56
C ALA A 14 -0.04 42.61 -25.27
N LEU A 15 -0.83 41.88 -26.08
CA LEU A 15 -0.93 40.42 -25.99
C LEU A 15 0.41 39.72 -26.25
N ASN A 16 1.17 40.19 -27.26
CA ASN A 16 2.51 39.66 -27.54
C ASN A 16 3.56 40.06 -26.48
N GLN A 17 3.33 41.14 -25.74
CA GLN A 17 4.17 41.59 -24.64
C GLN A 17 3.85 40.89 -23.30
N GLY A 18 2.80 40.07 -23.24
CA GLY A 18 2.34 39.39 -22.03
C GLY A 18 1.54 40.28 -21.07
N ASP A 19 1.16 41.49 -21.48
CA ASP A 19 0.31 42.40 -20.69
C ASP A 19 -1.17 42.14 -21.01
N TYR A 20 -1.71 41.09 -20.39
CA TYR A 20 -3.04 40.58 -20.69
C TYR A 20 -4.17 41.53 -20.27
N HIS A 21 -4.01 42.29 -19.18
CA HIS A 21 -5.00 43.26 -18.71
C HIS A 21 -5.16 44.41 -19.70
N LYS A 22 -4.04 44.94 -20.21
CA LYS A 22 -4.05 45.98 -21.23
C LYS A 22 -4.59 45.46 -22.57
N ALA A 23 -4.25 44.23 -22.95
CA ALA A 23 -4.79 43.59 -24.14
C ALA A 23 -6.33 43.48 -24.09
N ILE A 24 -6.89 43.05 -22.94
CA ILE A 24 -8.35 42.94 -22.76
C ILE A 24 -9.03 44.30 -22.88
N ALA A 25 -8.55 45.32 -22.19
CA ALA A 25 -9.16 46.66 -22.23
C ALA A 25 -9.20 47.25 -23.64
N GLN A 26 -8.16 47.02 -24.45
CA GLN A 26 -8.09 47.52 -25.83
C GLN A 26 -8.95 46.68 -26.79
N LEU A 27 -8.96 45.35 -26.64
CA LEU A 27 -9.72 44.45 -27.50
C LEU A 27 -11.23 44.46 -27.21
N GLU A 28 -11.66 44.56 -25.95
CA GLU A 28 -13.08 44.73 -25.58
C GLU A 28 -13.66 46.04 -26.14
N ALA A 29 -12.87 47.13 -26.14
CA ALA A 29 -13.27 48.41 -26.72
C ALA A 29 -13.53 48.34 -28.24
N VAL A 30 -12.89 47.39 -28.95
CA VAL A 30 -13.14 47.13 -30.37
C VAL A 30 -14.43 46.34 -30.56
N VAL A 31 -14.70 45.34 -29.71
CA VAL A 31 -15.95 44.55 -29.76
C VAL A 31 -17.19 45.44 -29.57
N GLN A 32 -17.07 46.52 -28.79
CA GLN A 32 -18.17 47.47 -28.56
C GLN A 32 -18.38 48.48 -29.69
N ASN A 33 -17.37 48.74 -30.54
CA ASN A 33 -17.37 49.86 -31.47
C ASN A 33 -17.20 49.48 -32.95
N ASP A 34 -16.81 48.25 -33.27
CA ASP A 34 -16.45 47.85 -34.64
C ASP A 34 -17.48 46.89 -35.26
N SER A 35 -17.78 47.09 -36.54
CA SER A 35 -18.84 46.38 -37.28
C SER A 35 -18.30 45.40 -38.34
N ASP A 36 -16.97 45.27 -38.48
CA ASP A 36 -16.37 44.33 -39.43
C ASP A 36 -16.29 42.90 -38.86
N PRO A 37 -17.03 41.93 -39.44
CA PRO A 37 -17.10 40.56 -38.94
C PRO A 37 -15.74 39.83 -38.99
N THR A 38 -14.86 40.16 -39.94
CA THR A 38 -13.55 39.47 -40.05
C THR A 38 -12.56 39.94 -38.99
N THR A 39 -12.62 41.21 -38.62
CA THR A 39 -11.82 41.81 -37.56
C THR A 39 -12.34 41.38 -36.19
N LEU A 40 -13.67 41.27 -36.03
CA LEU A 40 -14.32 40.81 -34.79
C LEU A 40 -13.88 39.40 -34.39
N VAL A 41 -13.81 38.47 -35.35
CA VAL A 41 -13.39 37.08 -35.07
C VAL A 41 -11.94 37.03 -34.59
N LYS A 42 -11.03 37.79 -35.23
CA LYS A 42 -9.63 37.87 -34.79
C LYS A 42 -9.53 38.44 -33.38
N VAL A 43 -10.26 39.51 -33.08
CA VAL A 43 -10.32 40.14 -31.76
C VAL A 43 -10.86 39.16 -30.71
N GLN A 44 -11.90 38.38 -31.02
CA GLN A 44 -12.43 37.34 -30.13
C GLN A 44 -11.42 36.21 -29.86
N MET A 45 -10.67 35.77 -30.88
CA MET A 45 -9.58 34.80 -30.69
C MET A 45 -8.45 35.38 -29.80
N GLY A 46 -8.11 36.67 -29.97
CA GLY A 46 -7.16 37.37 -29.09
C GLY A 46 -7.65 37.46 -27.64
N LEU A 47 -8.94 37.76 -27.43
CA LEU A 47 -9.56 37.79 -26.10
C LEU A 47 -9.57 36.42 -25.42
N VAL A 48 -9.83 35.34 -26.16
CA VAL A 48 -9.73 33.96 -25.62
C VAL A 48 -8.32 33.67 -25.10
N ILE A 49 -7.27 34.10 -25.82
CA ILE A 49 -5.89 33.92 -25.37
C ILE A 49 -5.60 34.76 -24.12
N ALA A 50 -6.07 36.00 -24.07
CA ALA A 50 -5.86 36.87 -22.93
C ALA A 50 -6.59 36.37 -21.66
N TYR A 51 -7.88 36.05 -21.77
CA TYR A 51 -8.68 35.51 -20.66
C TYR A 51 -8.15 34.16 -20.16
N LYS A 52 -7.70 33.28 -21.06
CA LYS A 52 -7.09 32.00 -20.70
C LYS A 52 -5.85 32.18 -19.81
N ASN A 53 -5.00 33.18 -20.09
CA ASN A 53 -3.78 33.42 -19.31
C ASN A 53 -4.05 34.10 -17.96
N ILE A 54 -5.18 34.80 -17.80
CA ILE A 54 -5.60 35.38 -16.51
C ILE A 54 -6.44 34.40 -15.69
N GLY A 55 -6.95 33.32 -16.30
CA GLY A 55 -7.83 32.35 -15.63
C GLY A 55 -9.29 32.83 -15.55
N ASP A 56 -9.73 33.66 -16.48
CA ASP A 56 -11.09 34.21 -16.53
C ASP A 56 -12.04 33.24 -17.25
N GLU A 57 -13.17 32.91 -16.62
CA GLU A 57 -14.20 31.99 -17.14
C GLU A 57 -14.83 32.48 -18.46
N ARG A 58 -14.74 33.78 -18.76
CA ARG A 58 -15.21 34.36 -20.05
C ARG A 58 -14.53 33.73 -21.27
N ALA A 59 -13.34 33.14 -21.11
CA ALA A 59 -12.67 32.37 -22.16
C ALA A 59 -13.52 31.19 -22.65
N ILE A 60 -14.24 30.52 -21.73
CA ILE A 60 -15.06 29.34 -22.03
C ILE A 60 -16.27 29.74 -22.87
N ALA A 61 -16.96 30.83 -22.49
CA ALA A 61 -18.11 31.35 -23.22
C ALA A 61 -17.76 31.81 -24.65
N LEU A 62 -16.59 32.44 -24.82
CA LEU A 62 -16.10 32.82 -26.14
C LEU A 62 -15.71 31.60 -27.00
N CYS A 63 -15.07 30.59 -26.42
CA CYS A 63 -14.76 29.35 -27.14
C CYS A 63 -16.03 28.61 -27.58
N GLN A 64 -17.08 28.59 -26.77
CA GLN A 64 -18.37 28.00 -27.15
C GLN A 64 -18.98 28.75 -28.34
N THR A 65 -18.98 30.08 -28.32
CA THR A 65 -19.46 30.91 -29.43
C THR A 65 -18.67 30.64 -30.72
N LEU A 66 -17.33 30.60 -30.64
CA LEU A 66 -16.46 30.35 -31.79
C LEU A 66 -16.54 28.91 -32.32
N SER A 67 -16.97 27.94 -31.50
CA SER A 67 -17.15 26.55 -31.93
C SER A 67 -18.32 26.33 -32.90
N HIS A 68 -19.22 27.31 -32.99
CA HIS A 68 -20.36 27.33 -33.92
C HIS A 68 -20.09 28.19 -35.17
N HIS A 69 -18.87 28.69 -35.37
CA HIS A 69 -18.50 29.48 -36.54
C HIS A 69 -18.46 28.60 -37.82
N PRO A 70 -18.89 29.11 -38.99
CA PRO A 70 -18.93 28.34 -40.26
C PRO A 70 -17.56 27.95 -40.83
N ASP A 71 -16.46 28.53 -40.32
CA ASP A 71 -15.10 28.21 -40.75
C ASP A 71 -14.51 27.03 -39.95
N PRO A 72 -14.16 25.91 -40.62
CA PRO A 72 -13.60 24.72 -39.95
C PRO A 72 -12.27 24.98 -39.23
N GLN A 73 -11.47 25.97 -39.65
CA GLN A 73 -10.21 26.30 -38.96
C GLN A 73 -10.45 26.96 -37.61
N ILE A 74 -11.44 27.85 -37.52
CA ILE A 74 -11.81 28.55 -36.28
C ILE A 74 -12.51 27.57 -35.33
N GLN A 75 -13.37 26.70 -35.86
CA GLN A 75 -14.03 25.68 -35.08
C GLN A 75 -13.04 24.70 -34.42
N THR A 76 -12.07 24.20 -35.18
CA THR A 76 -11.03 23.30 -34.64
C THR A 76 -10.12 24.00 -33.64
N TRP A 77 -9.79 25.27 -33.87
CA TRP A 77 -9.04 26.10 -32.91
C TRP A 77 -9.83 26.30 -31.60
N ALA A 78 -11.10 26.68 -31.68
CA ALA A 78 -11.95 26.94 -30.52
C ALA A 78 -12.19 25.67 -29.69
N LEU A 79 -12.43 24.52 -30.33
CA LEU A 79 -12.60 23.23 -29.65
C LEU A 79 -11.33 22.80 -28.90
N ARG A 80 -10.15 23.02 -29.48
CA ARG A 80 -8.87 22.73 -28.82
C ARG A 80 -8.70 23.57 -27.56
N HIS A 81 -8.95 24.88 -27.64
CA HIS A 81 -8.84 25.78 -26.49
C HIS A 81 -9.92 25.51 -25.43
N PHE A 82 -11.13 25.13 -25.83
CA PHE A 82 -12.20 24.70 -24.93
C PHE A 82 -11.84 23.43 -24.15
N GLN A 83 -11.22 22.44 -24.82
CA GLN A 83 -10.73 21.21 -24.16
C GLN A 83 -9.58 21.51 -23.19
N GLU A 84 -8.70 22.45 -23.52
CA GLU A 84 -7.62 22.88 -22.64
C GLU A 84 -8.13 23.62 -21.39
N LEU A 85 -9.20 24.42 -21.51
CA LEU A 85 -9.83 25.15 -20.41
C LEU A 85 -10.67 24.26 -19.48
N ASN A 86 -11.30 23.21 -20.01
CA ASN A 86 -12.12 22.25 -19.24
C ASN A 86 -11.33 21.10 -18.60
N ARG A 87 -9.99 21.12 -18.71
CA ARG A 87 -9.14 20.14 -18.06
C ARG A 87 -8.97 20.53 -16.58
N PRO A 88 -9.28 19.65 -15.60
CA PRO A 88 -9.07 19.97 -14.19
C PRO A 88 -7.59 20.31 -13.93
N SER A 89 -7.36 21.50 -13.39
CA SER A 89 -6.08 22.23 -13.37
C SER A 89 -4.95 21.48 -12.65
N GLN A 90 -3.85 21.20 -13.36
CA GLN A 90 -2.51 21.05 -12.79
C GLN A 90 -1.62 22.22 -13.31
N GLN A 91 -1.05 22.96 -12.34
CA GLN A 91 0.09 23.91 -12.41
C GLN A 91 -0.13 25.35 -12.94
N PRO A 92 0.30 26.37 -12.17
CA PRO A 92 0.68 27.69 -12.69
C PRO A 92 2.19 27.75 -13.03
N LYS A 93 2.52 28.33 -14.19
CA LYS A 93 3.88 28.72 -14.61
C LYS A 93 4.30 30.03 -13.94
N LEU A 94 5.55 30.06 -13.45
CA LEU A 94 6.23 31.27 -12.96
C LEU A 94 6.45 32.28 -14.09
N THR A 95 6.14 33.55 -13.84
CA THR A 95 6.70 34.70 -14.57
C THR A 95 7.33 35.65 -13.54
N GLN A 96 8.59 36.03 -13.75
CA GLN A 96 9.34 37.00 -12.95
C GLN A 96 8.88 38.44 -13.25
N VAL A 97 8.64 39.30 -12.24
CA VAL A 97 8.86 40.76 -12.30
C VAL A 97 9.15 41.32 -10.88
N ASN A 98 9.97 42.38 -10.88
CA ASN A 98 10.67 43.13 -9.83
C ASN A 98 9.87 43.76 -8.67
N GLN A 99 10.64 44.12 -7.64
CA GLN A 99 10.34 44.95 -6.47
C GLN A 99 9.84 46.37 -6.82
N SER A 100 8.83 46.86 -6.09
CA SER A 100 8.84 48.19 -5.43
C SER A 100 7.64 48.39 -4.49
N ASP A 101 7.93 49.04 -3.36
CA ASP A 101 7.12 49.46 -2.20
C ASP A 101 5.64 49.86 -2.40
N HIS A 102 4.77 49.45 -1.46
CA HIS A 102 4.11 50.34 -0.49
C HIS A 102 3.11 49.59 0.42
N THR A 103 3.15 49.97 1.71
CA THR A 103 2.29 49.59 2.84
C THR A 103 0.84 50.07 2.72
N SER A 104 -0.15 49.21 3.01
CA SER A 104 -1.23 49.45 4.00
C SER A 104 -2.33 48.38 3.98
N SER A 105 -2.49 47.68 5.12
CA SER A 105 -3.72 47.18 5.76
C SER A 105 -4.96 46.82 4.92
N LEU A 106 -5.37 45.53 4.98
CA LEU A 106 -6.71 45.07 5.42
C LEU A 106 -6.73 43.53 5.47
N GLU A 107 -7.14 42.99 6.61
CA GLU A 107 -7.26 41.55 6.86
C GLU A 107 -8.53 40.93 6.25
N GLN A 108 -8.46 39.60 6.09
CA GLN A 108 -9.51 38.56 6.09
C GLN A 108 -9.96 37.88 4.78
N ASN A 109 -9.60 36.59 4.76
CA ASN A 109 -10.37 35.42 4.34
C ASN A 109 -10.45 35.06 2.85
N SER A 110 -9.41 34.37 2.37
CA SER A 110 -9.56 33.20 1.50
C SER A 110 -8.36 32.27 1.66
N ALA A 111 -8.63 31.00 1.99
CA ALA A 111 -7.61 29.99 2.29
C ALA A 111 -6.82 29.62 1.01
N ALA A 112 -5.59 30.10 0.94
CA ALA A 112 -4.60 29.68 -0.06
C ALA A 112 -4.16 28.22 0.20
N PRO A 113 -3.73 27.48 -0.83
CA PRO A 113 -3.12 26.17 -0.65
C PRO A 113 -1.90 26.31 0.24
N ALA A 114 -1.79 25.47 1.28
CA ALA A 114 -0.66 25.47 2.20
C ALA A 114 0.66 25.36 1.42
N THR A 115 1.41 26.47 1.33
CA THR A 115 2.84 26.42 1.05
C THR A 115 3.49 25.51 2.09
N PRO A 116 4.33 24.54 1.70
CA PRO A 116 5.04 23.73 2.68
C PRO A 116 5.87 24.67 3.56
N PRO A 117 5.89 24.46 4.88
CA PRO A 117 6.58 25.37 5.77
C PRO A 117 8.04 25.44 5.35
N THR A 118 8.59 26.66 5.29
CA THR A 118 10.03 26.92 5.26
C THR A 118 10.64 26.49 6.59
N GLU A 119 10.61 25.19 6.87
CA GLU A 119 11.33 24.56 7.96
C GLU A 119 12.78 24.35 7.52
N HIS A 120 13.71 24.64 8.43
CA HIS A 120 15.14 24.38 8.30
C HIS A 120 15.40 22.95 7.77
N ARG A 121 15.58 22.81 6.44
CA ARG A 121 15.89 21.52 5.80
C ARG A 121 17.22 21.02 6.34
N ALA A 122 17.24 19.83 6.95
CA ALA A 122 18.46 19.33 7.56
C ALA A 122 19.56 19.12 6.50
N GLN A 123 20.79 19.49 6.88
CA GLN A 123 21.91 19.57 5.97
C GLN A 123 22.32 18.19 5.43
N ARG A 124 22.86 18.20 4.21
CA ARG A 124 23.47 17.05 3.54
C ARG A 124 24.98 17.06 3.77
N LEU A 125 25.59 15.88 3.74
CA LEU A 125 27.04 15.74 3.72
C LEU A 125 27.65 16.36 2.44
N LYS A 126 28.56 17.33 2.60
CA LYS A 126 29.24 18.00 1.47
C LYS A 126 30.29 17.10 0.79
N LYS A 127 30.88 16.15 1.51
CA LYS A 127 31.88 15.19 1.01
C LYS A 127 31.48 13.77 1.38
N LEU A 128 31.28 12.89 0.41
CA LEU A 128 30.83 11.52 0.62
C LEU A 128 31.75 10.77 1.60
N GLN A 129 31.16 10.18 2.64
CA GLN A 129 31.82 9.26 3.56
C GLN A 129 31.32 7.84 3.32
N ARG A 130 32.24 6.87 3.28
CA ARG A 130 31.88 5.45 3.14
C ARG A 130 31.47 4.87 4.48
N LEU A 131 30.43 4.06 4.47
CA LEU A 131 30.01 3.29 5.63
C LEU A 131 30.82 1.98 5.73
N PRO A 132 30.98 1.39 6.94
CA PRO A 132 31.75 0.16 7.15
C PRO A 132 31.19 -1.01 6.32
N LYS A 133 32.02 -1.70 5.53
CA LYS A 133 31.56 -2.80 4.67
C LYS A 133 30.78 -3.84 5.48
N ILE A 134 29.63 -4.25 4.95
CA ILE A 134 28.76 -5.26 5.56
C ILE A 134 28.90 -6.59 4.82
N ASN A 135 28.72 -7.69 5.55
CA ASN A 135 28.68 -9.02 4.95
C ASN A 135 27.33 -9.24 4.27
N LEU A 136 27.34 -9.56 2.97
CA LEU A 136 26.12 -9.85 2.19
C LEU A 136 25.68 -11.32 2.30
N LEU A 137 26.50 -12.19 2.90
CA LEU A 137 26.19 -13.62 3.03
C LEU A 137 24.83 -13.88 3.69
N PRO A 138 24.42 -13.21 4.78
CA PRO A 138 23.11 -13.45 5.38
C PRO A 138 21.95 -13.12 4.43
N LEU A 139 22.07 -12.04 3.65
CA LEU A 139 21.07 -11.66 2.65
C LEU A 139 20.99 -12.72 1.53
N TRP A 140 22.13 -13.23 1.06
CA TRP A 140 22.16 -14.25 0.01
C TRP A 140 21.65 -15.62 0.48
N LEU A 141 22.00 -16.04 1.70
CA LEU A 141 21.46 -17.25 2.31
C LEU A 141 19.94 -17.16 2.46
N LEU A 142 19.46 -16.01 2.91
CA LEU A 142 18.03 -15.75 2.99
C LEU A 142 17.36 -15.77 1.62
N GLN A 143 17.97 -15.16 0.61
CA GLN A 143 17.47 -15.18 -0.76
C GLN A 143 17.36 -16.62 -1.31
N ALA A 144 18.37 -17.45 -1.08
CA ALA A 144 18.35 -18.86 -1.45
C ALA A 144 17.26 -19.63 -0.69
N GLY A 145 17.14 -19.42 0.62
CA GLY A 145 16.09 -20.02 1.44
C GLY A 145 14.68 -19.64 0.99
N THR A 146 14.44 -18.36 0.67
CA THR A 146 13.17 -17.89 0.11
C THR A 146 12.88 -18.52 -1.24
N ALA A 147 13.88 -18.65 -2.13
CA ALA A 147 13.69 -19.29 -3.43
C ALA A 147 13.29 -20.77 -3.28
N ILE A 148 13.94 -21.51 -2.38
CA ILE A 148 13.62 -22.91 -2.07
C ILE A 148 12.21 -23.01 -1.49
N ALA A 149 11.88 -22.21 -0.47
CA ALA A 149 10.57 -22.21 0.15
C ALA A 149 9.45 -21.86 -0.84
N PHE A 150 9.67 -20.86 -1.70
CA PHE A 150 8.71 -20.47 -2.73
C PHE A 150 8.50 -21.57 -3.78
N PHE A 151 9.57 -22.24 -4.22
CA PHE A 151 9.49 -23.39 -5.12
C PHE A 151 8.66 -24.53 -4.54
N TRP A 152 9.00 -24.98 -3.33
CA TRP A 152 8.28 -26.08 -2.69
C TRP A 152 6.83 -25.73 -2.40
N LEU A 153 6.55 -24.54 -1.89
CA LEU A 153 5.18 -24.11 -1.65
C LEU A 153 4.36 -24.09 -2.94
N THR A 154 4.91 -23.57 -4.04
CA THR A 154 4.21 -23.55 -5.33
C THR A 154 3.96 -24.96 -5.85
N ARG A 155 4.95 -25.86 -5.70
CA ARG A 155 4.84 -27.28 -6.07
C ARG A 155 3.76 -27.99 -5.27
N GLU A 156 3.70 -27.78 -3.95
CA GLU A 156 2.66 -28.36 -3.09
C GLU A 156 1.27 -27.81 -3.43
N LEU A 157 1.13 -26.49 -3.60
CA LEU A 157 -0.15 -25.88 -3.97
C LEU A 157 -0.66 -26.43 -5.30
N LEU A 158 0.23 -26.59 -6.29
CA LEU A 158 -0.12 -27.19 -7.58
C LEU A 158 -0.49 -28.67 -7.45
N GLN A 159 0.24 -29.45 -6.64
CA GLN A 159 -0.09 -30.86 -6.42
C GLN A 159 -1.44 -31.02 -5.73
N VAL A 160 -1.73 -30.21 -4.71
CA VAL A 160 -3.03 -30.20 -4.03
C VAL A 160 -4.13 -29.83 -5.01
N PHE A 161 -3.94 -28.79 -5.82
CA PHE A 161 -4.90 -28.40 -6.85
C PHE A 161 -5.16 -29.52 -7.85
N MET A 162 -4.11 -30.16 -8.37
CA MET A 162 -4.21 -31.28 -9.32
C MET A 162 -4.97 -32.47 -8.72
N ARG A 163 -4.65 -32.85 -7.47
CA ARG A 163 -5.30 -33.93 -6.75
C ARG A 163 -6.79 -33.65 -6.52
N VAL A 164 -7.10 -32.51 -5.91
CA VAL A 164 -8.49 -32.11 -5.62
C VAL A 164 -9.32 -32.03 -6.89
N THR A 165 -8.75 -31.56 -8.00
CA THR A 165 -9.45 -31.49 -9.29
C THR A 165 -9.79 -32.89 -9.81
N ASN A 166 -8.84 -33.82 -9.81
CA ASN A 166 -9.10 -35.19 -10.26
C ASN A 166 -10.07 -35.93 -9.34
N ASP A 167 -9.93 -35.80 -8.02
CA ASP A 167 -10.86 -36.40 -7.06
C ASP A 167 -12.30 -35.89 -7.27
N LEU A 168 -12.45 -34.60 -7.60
CA LEU A 168 -13.75 -34.02 -7.92
C LEU A 168 -14.30 -34.53 -9.27
N LEU A 169 -13.46 -34.67 -10.29
CA LEU A 169 -13.85 -35.22 -11.60
C LEU A 169 -14.30 -36.68 -11.51
N VAL A 170 -13.60 -37.51 -10.73
CA VAL A 170 -13.97 -38.93 -10.50
C VAL A 170 -15.37 -39.05 -9.90
N ASN A 171 -15.75 -38.11 -9.02
CA ASN A 171 -17.04 -38.12 -8.34
C ASN A 171 -18.18 -37.54 -9.20
N LEU A 172 -17.88 -36.92 -10.35
CA LEU A 172 -18.89 -36.36 -11.25
C LEU A 172 -19.23 -37.36 -12.38
N PRO A 173 -20.52 -37.66 -12.60
CA PRO A 173 -20.91 -38.52 -13.71
C PRO A 173 -20.55 -37.84 -15.05
N TYR A 174 -20.04 -38.63 -16.01
CA TYR A 174 -19.71 -38.22 -17.39
C TYR A 174 -18.44 -37.38 -17.61
N LEU A 175 -17.56 -37.21 -16.60
CA LEU A 175 -16.26 -36.54 -16.78
C LEU A 175 -15.09 -37.50 -16.51
N GLU A 176 -14.10 -37.53 -17.40
CA GLU A 176 -12.89 -38.31 -17.20
C GLU A 176 -11.82 -37.51 -16.41
N PRO A 177 -11.07 -38.14 -15.50
CA PRO A 177 -9.96 -37.51 -14.81
C PRO A 177 -8.86 -37.07 -15.78
N ILE A 178 -8.19 -35.96 -15.45
CA ILE A 178 -7.09 -35.45 -16.26
C ILE A 178 -5.83 -36.28 -15.97
N GLN A 179 -5.41 -37.10 -16.94
CA GLN A 179 -4.27 -38.01 -16.76
C GLN A 179 -2.96 -37.30 -16.40
N LEU A 180 -2.77 -36.07 -16.87
CA LEU A 180 -1.61 -35.25 -16.54
C LEU A 180 -1.50 -34.93 -15.04
N PHE A 181 -2.63 -34.83 -14.33
CA PHE A 181 -2.70 -34.43 -12.92
C PHE A 181 -2.30 -35.55 -11.93
N TYR A 182 -2.11 -36.78 -12.43
CA TYR A 182 -1.50 -37.86 -11.64
C TYR A 182 0.03 -37.84 -11.65
N ARG A 183 0.66 -37.04 -12.52
CA ARG A 183 2.13 -36.93 -12.59
C ARG A 183 2.66 -35.98 -11.52
N ASP A 184 3.91 -36.19 -11.11
CA ASP A 184 4.59 -35.27 -10.21
C ASP A 184 4.86 -33.91 -10.88
N PRO A 185 4.32 -32.78 -10.38
CA PRO A 185 4.49 -31.47 -11.00
C PRO A 185 5.89 -30.86 -10.83
N THR A 186 6.80 -31.49 -10.09
CA THR A 186 8.12 -30.94 -9.75
C THR A 186 8.91 -30.45 -10.97
N GLN A 187 9.03 -31.27 -12.02
CA GLN A 187 9.75 -30.89 -13.24
C GLN A 187 9.06 -29.74 -13.99
N PHE A 188 7.72 -29.76 -14.02
CA PHE A 188 6.94 -28.70 -14.64
C PHE A 188 7.16 -27.36 -13.94
N VAL A 189 7.08 -27.33 -12.60
CA VAL A 189 7.31 -26.11 -11.80
C VAL A 189 8.72 -25.57 -12.03
N LEU A 190 9.73 -26.46 -12.07
CA LEU A 190 11.11 -26.06 -12.32
C LEU A 190 11.28 -25.38 -13.68
N VAL A 191 10.81 -26.03 -14.75
CA VAL A 191 10.88 -25.47 -16.11
C VAL A 191 10.06 -24.19 -16.22
N ALA A 192 8.87 -24.14 -15.64
CA ALA A 192 8.02 -22.95 -15.63
C ALA A 192 8.73 -21.79 -14.93
N PHE A 193 9.38 -22.02 -13.78
CA PHE A 193 10.11 -20.97 -13.07
C PHE A 193 11.34 -20.49 -13.82
N LEU A 194 12.08 -21.37 -14.49
CA LEU A 194 13.20 -20.97 -15.35
C LEU A 194 12.71 -20.10 -16.52
N LEU A 195 11.59 -20.46 -17.14
CA LEU A 195 10.97 -19.68 -18.21
C LEU A 195 10.46 -18.34 -17.69
N VAL A 196 9.70 -18.33 -16.59
CA VAL A 196 9.17 -17.10 -15.98
C VAL A 196 10.30 -16.21 -15.53
N PHE A 197 11.36 -16.73 -14.90
CA PHE A 197 12.54 -15.94 -14.51
C PHE A 197 13.18 -15.27 -15.72
N SER A 198 13.34 -16.02 -16.81
CA SER A 198 13.92 -15.52 -18.06
C SER A 198 13.07 -14.43 -18.70
N VAL A 199 11.74 -14.60 -18.74
CA VAL A 199 10.80 -13.67 -19.41
C VAL A 199 10.26 -12.58 -18.47
N SER A 200 10.48 -12.70 -17.16
CA SER A 200 9.91 -11.82 -16.13
C SER A 200 10.03 -10.32 -16.41
N PRO A 201 11.13 -9.78 -16.96
CA PRO A 201 11.23 -8.33 -17.16
C PRO A 201 10.25 -7.81 -18.22
N TRP A 202 10.02 -8.58 -19.29
CA TRP A 202 9.06 -8.23 -20.33
C TRP A 202 7.63 -8.54 -19.92
N LEU A 203 7.42 -9.62 -19.15
CA LEU A 203 6.12 -9.95 -18.59
C LEU A 203 5.61 -8.85 -17.65
N LEU A 204 6.46 -8.40 -16.72
CA LEU A 204 6.12 -7.31 -15.78
C LEU A 204 5.93 -5.97 -16.51
N ASP A 205 6.77 -5.65 -17.52
CA ASP A 205 6.53 -4.50 -18.41
C ASP A 205 5.14 -4.56 -19.06
N GLY A 206 4.78 -5.72 -19.61
CA GLY A 206 3.50 -5.96 -20.27
C GLY A 206 2.33 -5.76 -19.31
N LEU A 207 2.40 -6.34 -18.10
CA LEU A 207 1.38 -6.18 -17.07
C LEU A 207 1.22 -4.71 -16.67
N LEU A 208 2.31 -4.01 -16.35
CA LEU A 208 2.25 -2.59 -15.98
C LEU A 208 1.75 -1.72 -17.15
N ARG A 209 2.10 -2.06 -18.39
CA ARG A 209 1.63 -1.35 -19.58
C ARG A 209 0.13 -1.53 -19.80
N ILE A 210 -0.36 -2.77 -19.70
CA ILE A 210 -1.77 -3.11 -19.93
C ILE A 210 -2.67 -2.50 -18.85
N PHE A 211 -2.29 -2.62 -17.58
CA PHE A 211 -3.16 -2.21 -16.47
C PHE A 211 -2.96 -0.76 -16.01
N TYR A 212 -1.76 -0.19 -16.19
CA TYR A 212 -1.40 1.11 -15.61
C TYR A 212 -0.72 2.06 -16.60
N GLY A 213 -0.64 1.72 -17.88
CA GLY A 213 -0.16 2.63 -18.93
C GLY A 213 1.33 2.97 -18.85
N LEU A 214 2.18 2.02 -18.44
CA LEU A 214 3.65 2.16 -18.39
C LEU A 214 4.25 2.79 -19.65
N GLN A 215 5.06 3.83 -19.46
CA GLN A 215 5.76 4.59 -20.50
C GLN A 215 7.28 4.50 -20.29
N SER A 216 8.06 4.79 -21.34
CA SER A 216 9.51 5.00 -21.19
C SER A 216 9.80 6.38 -20.60
N LEU A 217 10.75 6.45 -19.67
CA LEU A 217 11.28 7.71 -19.14
C LEU A 217 12.66 7.96 -19.75
N SER A 218 12.87 9.13 -20.36
CA SER A 218 14.20 9.51 -20.85
C SER A 218 15.06 10.05 -19.71
N LEU A 219 16.39 9.93 -19.86
CA LEU A 219 17.33 10.51 -18.90
C LEU A 219 17.22 12.04 -18.86
N ASP A 220 16.93 12.70 -19.98
CA ASP A 220 16.75 14.15 -20.05
C ASP A 220 15.56 14.62 -19.20
N THR A 221 14.44 13.90 -19.26
CA THR A 221 13.27 14.17 -18.41
C THR A 221 13.56 13.87 -16.94
N LEU A 222 14.36 12.84 -16.63
CA LEU A 222 14.81 12.63 -15.26
C LEU A 222 15.73 13.78 -14.79
N ALA A 223 16.65 14.22 -15.64
CA ALA A 223 17.59 15.30 -15.33
C ALA A 223 16.88 16.63 -15.06
N SER A 224 15.75 16.90 -15.72
CA SER A 224 14.95 18.10 -15.44
C SER A 224 14.31 18.08 -14.04
N HIS A 225 14.00 16.91 -13.49
CA HIS A 225 13.44 16.75 -12.15
C HIS A 225 14.51 16.56 -11.06
N SER A 226 15.54 15.78 -11.37
CA SER A 226 16.68 15.50 -10.49
C SER A 226 17.95 15.22 -11.29
N PRO A 227 18.80 16.24 -11.52
CA PRO A 227 20.09 16.03 -12.18
C PRO A 227 21.01 15.12 -11.34
N GLU A 228 20.86 15.16 -10.02
CA GLU A 228 21.60 14.29 -9.11
C GLU A 228 21.27 12.81 -9.31
N ALA A 229 19.99 12.45 -9.47
CA ALA A 229 19.60 11.07 -9.74
C ALA A 229 20.23 10.55 -11.04
N CYS A 230 20.25 11.38 -12.09
CA CYS A 230 20.87 11.06 -13.37
C CYS A 230 22.38 10.80 -13.21
N HIS A 231 23.11 11.73 -12.59
CA HIS A 231 24.56 11.56 -12.36
C HIS A 231 24.89 10.36 -11.48
N LEU A 232 24.04 10.03 -10.51
CA LEU A 232 24.22 8.88 -9.65
C LEU A 232 24.09 7.57 -10.46
N LEU A 233 23.05 7.47 -11.31
CA LEU A 233 22.85 6.33 -12.22
C LEU A 233 24.04 6.18 -13.19
N GLU A 234 24.41 7.25 -13.89
CA GLU A 234 25.52 7.24 -14.85
C GLU A 234 26.82 6.80 -14.19
N ARG A 235 27.18 7.42 -13.06
CA ARG A 235 28.41 7.10 -12.33
C ARG A 235 28.45 5.65 -11.87
N TYR A 236 27.32 5.11 -11.40
CA TYR A 236 27.27 3.73 -10.94
C TYR A 236 27.47 2.76 -12.10
N TYR A 237 26.75 2.94 -13.21
CA TYR A 237 26.81 2.04 -14.36
C TYR A 237 28.11 2.14 -15.15
N GLN A 238 28.69 3.34 -15.27
CA GLN A 238 30.03 3.54 -15.84
C GLN A 238 31.11 2.77 -15.06
N ARG A 239 31.07 2.82 -13.72
CA ARG A 239 32.01 2.07 -12.87
C ARG A 239 31.88 0.55 -13.03
N GLN A 240 30.70 0.06 -13.40
CA GLN A 240 30.44 -1.37 -13.62
C GLN A 240 30.66 -1.80 -15.08
N ASN A 241 31.04 -0.88 -15.97
CA ASN A 241 31.09 -1.11 -17.43
C ASN A 241 29.77 -1.67 -17.98
N TRP A 242 28.63 -1.17 -17.49
CA TRP A 242 27.28 -1.56 -17.94
C TRP A 242 26.55 -0.36 -18.58
N GLY A 243 25.60 -0.64 -19.47
CA GLY A 243 24.68 0.37 -19.99
C GLY A 243 23.66 0.79 -18.92
N VAL A 244 23.27 2.07 -18.93
CA VAL A 244 22.28 2.66 -18.02
C VAL A 244 20.98 1.83 -18.03
N PRO A 245 20.29 1.63 -16.89
CA PRO A 245 19.12 0.77 -16.82
C PRO A 245 17.94 1.42 -17.56
N GLN A 246 16.96 0.59 -17.90
CA GLN A 246 15.75 1.09 -18.53
C GLN A 246 14.91 1.85 -17.51
N LEU A 247 14.70 3.14 -17.74
CA LEU A 247 13.84 3.96 -16.92
C LEU A 247 12.42 3.95 -17.46
N ARG A 248 11.45 3.77 -16.58
CA ARG A 248 10.02 3.76 -16.93
C ARG A 248 9.24 4.71 -16.04
N LEU A 249 8.13 5.22 -16.57
CA LEU A 249 7.21 6.12 -15.92
C LEU A 249 5.80 5.51 -15.87
N LEU A 250 5.18 5.52 -14.69
CA LEU A 250 3.76 5.23 -14.51
C LEU A 250 2.98 6.54 -14.34
N PRO A 251 1.97 6.83 -15.18
CA PRO A 251 1.19 8.07 -15.13
C PRO A 251 0.13 8.03 -13.99
N ILE A 252 0.58 7.84 -12.76
CA ILE A 252 -0.25 7.79 -11.55
C ILE A 252 0.25 8.79 -10.51
N ALA A 253 -0.67 9.36 -9.73
CA ALA A 253 -0.40 10.45 -8.79
C ALA A 253 0.26 10.00 -7.47
N VAL A 254 0.23 8.71 -7.14
CA VAL A 254 0.86 8.18 -5.92
C VAL A 254 2.37 8.19 -6.08
N PRO A 255 3.16 8.78 -5.16
CA PRO A 255 4.62 8.76 -5.23
C PRO A 255 5.16 7.36 -4.90
N LEU A 256 5.48 6.56 -5.92
CA LEU A 256 6.01 5.19 -5.76
C LEU A 256 7.21 4.98 -6.69
N ALA A 257 8.09 4.07 -6.27
CA ALA A 257 9.17 3.54 -7.08
C ALA A 257 9.25 2.03 -6.89
N LEU A 258 9.68 1.32 -7.92
CA LEU A 258 9.91 -0.11 -7.89
C LEU A 258 10.99 -0.50 -8.90
N THR A 259 11.66 -1.61 -8.64
CA THR A 259 12.71 -2.16 -9.51
C THR A 259 12.45 -3.63 -9.79
N TYR A 260 12.52 -4.02 -11.06
CA TYR A 260 12.43 -5.42 -11.48
C TYR A 260 13.35 -5.72 -12.65
N GLY A 261 13.56 -7.01 -12.91
CA GLY A 261 14.46 -7.54 -13.91
C GLY A 261 15.07 -8.86 -13.44
N ASN A 262 15.82 -9.54 -14.30
CA ASN A 262 16.48 -10.81 -13.98
C ASN A 262 18.02 -10.69 -13.93
N LEU A 263 18.58 -9.70 -14.62
CA LEU A 263 20.00 -9.40 -14.71
C LEU A 263 20.21 -7.89 -14.55
N PRO A 264 21.31 -7.41 -13.94
CA PRO A 264 21.56 -5.98 -13.76
C PRO A 264 21.52 -5.18 -15.06
N ARG A 265 21.96 -5.79 -16.18
CA ARG A 265 21.94 -5.19 -17.52
C ARG A 265 20.53 -5.03 -18.12
N ASN A 266 19.55 -5.78 -17.60
CA ASN A 266 18.16 -5.76 -18.05
C ASN A 266 17.23 -5.27 -16.91
N ALA A 267 17.81 -4.58 -15.92
CA ALA A 267 17.05 -4.01 -14.82
C ALA A 267 16.24 -2.82 -15.32
N ARG A 268 15.03 -2.70 -14.78
CA ARG A 268 14.11 -1.60 -15.00
C ARG A 268 13.84 -0.92 -13.69
N ILE A 269 14.01 0.39 -13.68
CA ILE A 269 13.60 1.24 -12.57
C ILE A 269 12.35 1.98 -13.03
N VAL A 270 11.26 1.74 -12.32
CA VAL A 270 9.96 2.35 -12.62
C VAL A 270 9.63 3.32 -11.50
N VAL A 271 9.33 4.56 -11.89
CA VAL A 271 8.84 5.60 -10.97
C VAL A 271 7.47 6.07 -11.44
N THR A 272 6.69 6.63 -10.52
CA THR A 272 5.41 7.24 -10.85
C THR A 272 5.55 8.73 -11.14
N GLN A 273 4.57 9.29 -11.86
CA GLN A 273 4.47 10.72 -12.07
C GLN A 273 4.38 11.48 -10.74
N GLY A 274 3.57 10.98 -9.80
CA GLY A 274 3.48 11.54 -8.45
C GLY A 274 4.79 11.57 -7.68
N LEU A 275 5.72 10.65 -7.95
CA LEU A 275 7.03 10.67 -7.32
C LEU A 275 7.86 11.86 -7.82
N LEU A 276 7.85 12.08 -9.14
CA LEU A 276 8.60 13.18 -9.76
C LEU A 276 8.01 14.56 -9.43
N GLU A 277 6.69 14.64 -9.23
CA GLU A 277 5.99 15.89 -8.93
C GLU A 277 6.06 16.28 -7.43
N HIS A 278 6.01 15.32 -6.51
CA HIS A 278 5.88 15.61 -5.07
C HIS A 278 7.21 15.56 -4.29
N LEU A 279 8.22 14.81 -4.77
CA LEU A 279 9.53 14.73 -4.11
C LEU A 279 10.46 15.81 -4.66
N ALA A 280 11.29 16.37 -3.78
CA ALA A 280 12.34 17.31 -4.18
C ALA A 280 13.47 16.58 -4.94
N ALA A 281 14.24 17.30 -5.74
CA ALA A 281 15.32 16.73 -6.55
C ALA A 281 16.28 15.81 -5.78
N ASN A 282 16.66 16.19 -4.56
CA ASN A 282 17.54 15.39 -3.69
C ASN A 282 16.84 14.18 -3.04
N GLU A 283 15.53 14.23 -2.86
CA GLU A 283 14.69 13.11 -2.38
C GLU A 283 14.46 12.10 -3.51
N ILE A 284 14.27 12.57 -4.75
CA ILE A 284 14.23 11.71 -5.94
C ILE A 284 15.55 10.94 -6.05
N ALA A 285 16.69 11.62 -5.88
CA ALA A 285 18.00 10.97 -5.92
C ALA A 285 18.18 9.87 -4.86
N THR A 286 17.66 10.07 -3.64
CA THR A 286 17.71 9.02 -2.59
C THR A 286 16.81 7.84 -2.93
N ILE A 287 15.64 8.06 -3.51
CA ILE A 287 14.79 6.95 -3.97
C ILE A 287 15.43 6.18 -5.13
N TYR A 288 16.02 6.86 -6.13
CA TYR A 288 16.77 6.16 -7.18
C TYR A 288 17.96 5.38 -6.63
N ALA A 289 18.64 5.92 -5.60
CA ALA A 289 19.73 5.21 -4.94
C ALA A 289 19.26 3.97 -4.16
N THR A 290 18.07 3.97 -3.55
CA THR A 290 17.49 2.74 -2.95
C THR A 290 17.15 1.71 -4.03
N GLN A 291 16.57 2.14 -5.15
CA GLN A 291 16.29 1.27 -6.28
C GLN A 291 17.58 0.65 -6.87
N LEU A 292 18.65 1.43 -6.99
CA LEU A 292 19.98 0.91 -7.34
C LEU A 292 20.55 -0.06 -6.31
N GLY A 293 20.24 0.14 -5.02
CA GLY A 293 20.68 -0.76 -3.96
C GLY A 293 20.18 -2.19 -4.16
N HIS A 294 18.95 -2.34 -4.64
CA HIS A 294 18.40 -3.64 -5.02
C HIS A 294 19.17 -4.29 -6.18
N ILE A 295 19.52 -3.49 -7.20
CA ILE A 295 20.32 -3.96 -8.34
C ILE A 295 21.72 -4.40 -7.91
N ALA A 296 22.37 -3.59 -7.06
CA ALA A 296 23.71 -3.85 -6.54
C ALA A 296 23.77 -5.15 -5.74
N HIS A 297 22.76 -5.41 -4.90
CA HIS A 297 22.68 -6.62 -4.09
C HIS A 297 22.05 -7.82 -4.81
N LYS A 298 21.51 -7.64 -6.02
CA LYS A 298 20.86 -8.66 -6.86
C LYS A 298 19.63 -9.32 -6.23
N ASP A 299 19.00 -8.65 -5.26
CA ASP A 299 17.77 -9.13 -4.62
C ASP A 299 16.55 -9.03 -5.56
N PHE A 300 16.56 -8.03 -6.46
CA PHE A 300 15.48 -7.74 -7.39
C PHE A 300 15.19 -8.89 -8.37
N ALA A 301 16.18 -9.72 -8.68
CA ALA A 301 16.03 -10.83 -9.63
C ALA A 301 15.05 -11.89 -9.12
N LEU A 302 15.25 -12.34 -7.87
CA LEU A 302 14.33 -13.29 -7.25
C LEU A 302 12.96 -12.64 -7.02
N MET A 303 12.94 -11.38 -6.56
CA MET A 303 11.68 -10.67 -6.32
C MET A 303 10.86 -10.44 -7.59
N SER A 304 11.51 -10.31 -8.75
CA SER A 304 10.84 -10.21 -10.06
C SER A 304 10.17 -11.51 -10.48
N LEU A 305 10.82 -12.67 -10.25
CA LEU A 305 10.22 -13.99 -10.46
C LEU A 305 9.00 -14.17 -9.57
N ILE A 306 9.13 -13.88 -8.27
CA ILE A 306 8.03 -14.05 -7.32
C ILE A 306 6.89 -13.08 -7.64
N MET A 307 7.19 -11.84 -7.99
CA MET A 307 6.18 -10.89 -8.46
C MET A 307 5.45 -11.44 -9.69
N ALA A 308 6.17 -11.86 -10.73
CA ALA A 308 5.57 -12.41 -11.94
C ALA A 308 4.67 -13.64 -11.66
N ALA A 309 5.11 -14.56 -10.80
CA ALA A 309 4.34 -15.74 -10.43
C ALA A 309 3.10 -15.42 -9.59
N THR A 310 3.19 -14.45 -8.68
CA THR A 310 2.07 -14.05 -7.80
C THR A 310 1.03 -13.16 -8.52
N GLN A 311 1.41 -12.47 -9.60
CA GLN A 311 0.46 -11.66 -10.38
C GLN A 311 -0.64 -12.52 -11.03
N LEU A 312 -0.36 -13.76 -11.43
CA LEU A 312 -1.37 -14.63 -12.07
C LEU A 312 -2.60 -14.88 -11.16
N PRO A 313 -2.46 -15.43 -9.95
CA PRO A 313 -3.62 -15.64 -9.07
C PRO A 313 -4.28 -14.31 -8.66
N TYR A 314 -3.52 -13.22 -8.51
CA TYR A 314 -4.12 -11.92 -8.18
C TYR A 314 -4.96 -11.34 -9.31
N ILE A 315 -4.49 -11.41 -10.56
CA ILE A 315 -5.24 -10.97 -11.74
C ILE A 315 -6.49 -11.83 -11.91
N ALA A 316 -6.39 -13.15 -11.68
CA ALA A 316 -7.56 -14.04 -11.68
C ALA A 316 -8.59 -13.60 -10.63
N TYR A 317 -8.14 -13.34 -9.39
CA TYR A 317 -8.98 -12.79 -8.32
C TYR A 317 -9.67 -11.48 -8.75
N TYR A 318 -8.91 -10.51 -9.28
CA TYR A 318 -9.44 -9.24 -9.75
C TYR A 318 -10.49 -9.44 -10.84
N GLN A 319 -10.16 -10.14 -11.93
CA GLN A 319 -11.05 -10.29 -13.08
C GLN A 319 -12.32 -11.05 -12.72
N ILE A 320 -12.20 -12.16 -11.97
CA ILE A 320 -13.34 -12.99 -11.58
C ILE A 320 -14.23 -12.23 -10.59
N SER A 321 -13.67 -11.45 -9.67
CA SER A 321 -14.45 -10.58 -8.78
C SER A 321 -15.26 -9.55 -9.57
N GLN A 322 -14.61 -8.84 -10.51
CA GLN A 322 -15.27 -7.80 -11.30
C GLN A 322 -16.33 -8.38 -12.25
N TRP A 323 -16.05 -9.53 -12.87
CA TRP A 323 -17.00 -10.24 -13.71
C TRP A 323 -18.17 -10.78 -12.89
N GLY A 324 -17.89 -11.46 -11.78
CA GLY A 324 -18.89 -12.04 -10.90
C GLY A 324 -19.83 -11.01 -10.26
N ASN A 325 -19.34 -9.79 -9.99
CA ASN A 325 -20.17 -8.68 -9.51
C ASN A 325 -21.23 -8.23 -10.53
N LYS A 326 -21.03 -8.49 -11.83
CA LYS A 326 -21.99 -8.16 -12.90
C LYS A 326 -23.02 -9.26 -13.16
N ILE A 327 -22.86 -10.44 -12.55
CA ILE A 327 -23.75 -11.58 -12.77
C ILE A 327 -25.06 -11.41 -11.98
N PRO A 328 -26.23 -11.43 -12.63
CA PRO A 328 -27.52 -11.28 -11.94
C PRO A 328 -27.96 -12.57 -11.21
N TYR A 329 -27.54 -13.73 -11.71
CA TYR A 329 -27.91 -15.04 -11.14
C TYR A 329 -27.10 -15.35 -9.88
N LEU A 330 -27.79 -15.47 -8.75
CA LEU A 330 -27.17 -15.66 -7.44
C LEU A 330 -26.22 -16.87 -7.38
N TYR A 331 -26.61 -17.99 -7.97
CA TYR A 331 -25.81 -19.22 -7.98
C TYR A 331 -24.48 -19.05 -8.75
N LEU A 332 -24.53 -18.45 -9.94
CA LEU A 332 -23.31 -18.20 -10.73
C LEU A 332 -22.41 -17.15 -10.06
N ARG A 333 -22.99 -16.11 -9.45
CA ARG A 333 -22.25 -15.13 -8.64
C ARG A 333 -21.55 -15.80 -7.45
N PHE A 334 -22.21 -16.77 -6.82
CA PHE A 334 -21.62 -17.56 -5.75
C PHE A 334 -20.42 -18.37 -6.23
N ILE A 335 -20.55 -19.11 -7.34
CA ILE A 335 -19.40 -19.83 -7.94
C ILE A 335 -18.24 -18.88 -8.24
N ALA A 336 -18.51 -17.77 -8.94
CA ALA A 336 -17.48 -16.77 -9.24
C ALA A 336 -16.79 -16.26 -7.97
N GLY A 337 -17.57 -15.98 -6.92
CA GLY A 337 -17.04 -15.56 -5.64
C GLY A 337 -16.17 -16.62 -4.97
N THR A 338 -16.57 -17.88 -4.96
CA THR A 338 -15.73 -18.97 -4.40
C THR A 338 -14.39 -19.08 -5.12
N ILE A 339 -14.39 -19.02 -6.46
CA ILE A 339 -13.17 -19.10 -7.28
C ILE A 339 -12.27 -17.87 -7.04
N ALA A 340 -12.86 -16.67 -7.01
CA ALA A 340 -12.11 -15.43 -6.75
C ALA A 340 -11.42 -15.46 -5.38
N ASN A 341 -12.15 -15.85 -4.33
CA ASN A 341 -11.57 -15.93 -2.98
C ASN A 341 -10.50 -17.03 -2.87
N PHE A 342 -10.68 -18.16 -3.55
CA PHE A 342 -9.63 -19.18 -3.64
C PHE A 342 -8.36 -18.63 -4.31
N ALA A 343 -8.50 -17.90 -5.41
CA ALA A 343 -7.36 -17.25 -6.08
C ALA A 343 -6.65 -16.24 -5.17
N TYR A 344 -7.41 -15.47 -4.37
CA TYR A 344 -6.84 -14.57 -3.36
C TYR A 344 -6.07 -15.31 -2.27
N VAL A 345 -6.60 -16.45 -1.77
CA VAL A 345 -5.89 -17.31 -0.80
C VAL A 345 -4.57 -17.82 -1.40
N VAL A 346 -4.59 -18.31 -2.64
CA VAL A 346 -3.38 -18.78 -3.33
C VAL A 346 -2.34 -17.65 -3.45
N TRP A 347 -2.77 -16.44 -3.86
CA TRP A 347 -1.89 -15.28 -3.90
C TRP A 347 -1.27 -14.96 -2.52
N TYR A 348 -2.09 -14.94 -1.47
CA TYR A 348 -1.62 -14.68 -0.11
C TYR A 348 -0.63 -15.74 0.38
N LEU A 349 -0.91 -17.03 0.13
CA LEU A 349 0.00 -18.12 0.51
C LEU A 349 1.36 -18.00 -0.20
N LEU A 350 1.36 -17.74 -1.50
CA LEU A 350 2.60 -17.56 -2.29
C LEU A 350 3.44 -16.37 -1.81
N CYS A 351 2.81 -15.38 -1.18
CA CYS A 351 3.47 -14.21 -0.61
C CYS A 351 4.23 -14.52 0.71
N ILE A 352 3.75 -15.47 1.53
CA ILE A 352 4.32 -15.82 2.84
C ILE A 352 5.85 -16.09 2.84
N PRO A 353 6.43 -16.93 1.94
CA PRO A 353 7.87 -17.23 1.98
C PRO A 353 8.76 -16.02 1.72
N THR A 354 8.20 -14.91 1.24
CA THR A 354 8.93 -13.69 0.90
C THR A 354 8.99 -12.66 2.01
N VAL A 355 8.15 -12.79 3.04
CA VAL A 355 7.95 -11.77 4.09
C VAL A 355 9.28 -11.32 4.70
N TRP A 356 10.11 -12.26 5.15
CA TRP A 356 11.39 -11.94 5.79
C TRP A 356 12.41 -11.32 4.82
N LEU A 357 12.53 -11.87 3.61
CA LEU A 357 13.43 -11.30 2.58
C LEU A 357 13.00 -9.88 2.18
N SER A 358 11.69 -9.64 2.07
CA SER A 358 11.13 -8.32 1.76
C SER A 358 11.48 -7.28 2.82
N GLN A 359 11.48 -7.66 4.10
CA GLN A 359 11.93 -6.78 5.18
C GLN A 359 13.44 -6.52 5.13
N VAL A 360 14.24 -7.58 5.15
CA VAL A 360 15.70 -7.47 5.32
C VAL A 360 16.34 -6.68 4.18
N ARG A 361 15.92 -6.93 2.93
CA ARG A 361 16.51 -6.27 1.74
C ARG A 361 16.38 -4.75 1.75
N ILE A 362 15.35 -4.21 2.39
CA ILE A 362 15.11 -2.77 2.48
C ILE A 362 16.20 -2.09 3.32
N TYR A 363 16.63 -2.69 4.43
CA TYR A 363 17.71 -2.13 5.25
C TYR A 363 19.05 -2.04 4.50
N TYR A 364 19.37 -3.06 3.69
CA TYR A 364 20.58 -3.06 2.85
C TYR A 364 20.49 -1.97 1.78
N SER A 365 19.32 -1.82 1.17
CA SER A 365 19.04 -0.79 0.17
C SER A 365 19.14 0.62 0.74
N ASP A 366 18.51 0.89 1.88
CA ASP A 366 18.54 2.20 2.56
C ASP A 366 19.99 2.60 2.94
N ARG A 367 20.74 1.65 3.50
CA ARG A 367 22.16 1.88 3.84
C ARG A 367 23.00 2.20 2.61
N LEU A 368 22.81 1.48 1.50
CA LEU A 368 23.56 1.75 0.28
C LEU A 368 23.14 3.08 -0.35
N ALA A 369 21.85 3.42 -0.30
CA ALA A 369 21.34 4.70 -0.80
C ALA A 369 21.93 5.90 -0.04
N THR A 370 22.04 5.80 1.29
CA THR A 370 22.69 6.83 2.11
C THR A 370 24.17 6.94 1.81
N GLU A 371 24.87 5.82 1.60
CA GLU A 371 26.28 5.82 1.20
C GLU A 371 26.49 6.47 -0.19
N MET A 372 25.60 6.20 -1.15
CA MET A 372 25.70 6.75 -2.51
C MET A 372 25.38 8.24 -2.58
N THR A 373 24.39 8.70 -1.81
CA THR A 373 23.91 10.09 -1.85
C THR A 373 24.53 10.99 -0.79
N GLY A 374 25.00 10.43 0.33
CA GLY A 374 25.39 11.20 1.51
C GLY A 374 24.22 11.95 2.17
N ASN A 375 22.97 11.51 1.94
CA ASN A 375 21.76 12.24 2.33
C ASN A 375 20.73 11.35 3.07
N PRO A 376 20.99 10.93 4.33
CA PRO A 376 20.03 10.16 5.13
C PRO A 376 18.73 10.93 5.39
N ASN A 377 18.81 12.23 5.66
CA ASN A 377 17.63 13.08 5.90
C ASN A 377 16.74 13.20 4.66
N GLY A 378 17.31 13.25 3.47
CA GLY A 378 16.56 13.23 2.21
C GLY A 378 15.81 11.92 2.00
N LEU A 379 16.38 10.79 2.42
CA LEU A 379 15.65 9.51 2.38
C LEU A 379 14.51 9.49 3.39
N THR A 380 14.73 9.98 4.62
CA THR A 380 13.67 10.12 5.63
C THR A 380 12.50 10.95 5.09
N ARG A 381 12.74 12.16 4.57
CA ARG A 381 11.69 13.00 3.97
C ARG A 381 10.96 12.30 2.83
N ALA A 382 11.69 11.63 1.95
CA ALA A 382 11.10 10.90 0.84
C ALA A 382 10.12 9.81 1.34
N LEU A 383 10.50 9.05 2.39
CA LEU A 383 9.63 8.04 2.99
C LEU A 383 8.36 8.65 3.60
N LEU A 384 8.48 9.76 4.33
CA LEU A 384 7.31 10.45 4.92
C LEU A 384 6.35 10.96 3.84
N LYS A 385 6.87 11.53 2.75
CA LYS A 385 6.04 11.96 1.61
C LYS A 385 5.38 10.80 0.89
N ILE A 386 6.05 9.65 0.77
CA ILE A 386 5.47 8.44 0.19
C ILE A 386 4.29 7.94 1.06
N ILE A 387 4.46 7.92 2.38
CA ILE A 387 3.40 7.56 3.35
C ILE A 387 2.17 8.44 3.16
N GLN A 388 2.37 9.76 3.16
CA GLN A 388 1.28 10.73 2.97
C GLN A 388 0.64 10.59 1.58
N GLY A 389 1.44 10.42 0.53
CA GLY A 389 0.93 10.23 -0.83
C GLY A 389 0.09 8.96 -1.01
N ILE A 390 0.45 7.86 -0.35
CA ILE A 390 -0.37 6.63 -0.33
C ILE A 390 -1.68 6.87 0.43
N ALA A 391 -1.65 7.58 1.57
CA ALA A 391 -2.88 7.89 2.31
C ALA A 391 -3.84 8.78 1.51
N ILE A 392 -3.30 9.78 0.78
CA ILE A 392 -4.07 10.65 -0.12
C ILE A 392 -4.69 9.83 -1.27
N ASP A 393 -3.95 8.87 -1.86
CA ASP A 393 -4.48 7.99 -2.89
C ASP A 393 -5.66 7.15 -2.39
N ILE A 394 -5.54 6.57 -1.20
CA ILE A 394 -6.63 5.76 -0.60
C ILE A 394 -7.90 6.60 -0.41
N HIS A 395 -7.75 7.85 -0.01
CA HIS A 395 -8.87 8.79 0.08
C HIS A 395 -9.47 9.08 -1.30
N GLN A 396 -8.65 9.45 -2.28
CA GLN A 396 -9.10 9.81 -3.64
C GLN A 396 -9.75 8.64 -4.40
N GLN A 397 -9.24 7.43 -4.21
CA GLN A 397 -9.75 6.21 -4.85
C GLN A 397 -10.89 5.55 -4.05
N GLU A 398 -11.30 6.14 -2.92
CA GLU A 398 -12.28 5.60 -1.97
C GLU A 398 -11.98 4.16 -1.50
N GLY A 399 -10.70 3.78 -1.46
CA GLY A 399 -10.26 2.45 -1.11
C GLY A 399 -8.83 2.13 -1.57
N ILE A 400 -8.35 0.93 -1.24
CA ILE A 400 -7.00 0.51 -1.63
C ILE A 400 -6.98 0.13 -3.11
N SER A 401 -6.20 0.86 -3.90
CA SER A 401 -6.00 0.58 -5.31
C SER A 401 -5.39 -0.82 -5.53
N TRP A 402 -5.76 -1.46 -6.65
CA TRP A 402 -5.29 -2.81 -6.99
C TRP A 402 -3.77 -2.88 -7.13
N LEU A 403 -3.14 -1.79 -7.57
CA LEU A 403 -1.69 -1.66 -7.68
C LEU A 403 -1.02 -1.75 -6.30
N LEU A 404 -1.51 -0.97 -5.32
CA LEU A 404 -0.95 -0.88 -3.97
C LEU A 404 -0.98 -2.20 -3.20
N GLU A 405 -1.93 -3.08 -3.52
CA GLU A 405 -2.04 -4.38 -2.89
C GLU A 405 -1.22 -5.45 -3.63
N SER A 406 -1.37 -5.57 -4.97
CA SER A 406 -0.71 -6.64 -5.72
C SER A 406 0.79 -6.45 -5.91
N TRP A 407 1.26 -5.21 -6.03
CA TRP A 407 2.67 -4.90 -6.26
C TRP A 407 3.45 -4.59 -4.98
N GLN A 408 2.83 -4.77 -3.81
CA GLN A 408 3.39 -4.37 -2.51
C GLN A 408 4.80 -4.91 -2.24
N LEU A 409 5.14 -6.10 -2.71
CA LEU A 409 6.47 -6.72 -2.51
C LEU A 409 7.63 -5.91 -3.10
N LEU A 410 7.37 -5.03 -4.07
CA LEU A 410 8.41 -4.22 -4.71
C LEU A 410 8.41 -2.76 -4.24
N PHE A 411 7.36 -2.31 -3.54
CA PHE A 411 7.27 -0.93 -3.07
C PHE A 411 8.12 -0.68 -1.83
N PRO A 412 8.60 0.57 -1.63
CA PRO A 412 9.39 0.93 -0.46
C PRO A 412 8.56 0.95 0.83
N ILE A 413 7.24 1.12 0.75
CA ILE A 413 6.33 1.30 1.89
C ILE A 413 5.02 0.54 1.64
N ASN A 414 4.45 -0.06 2.68
CA ASN A 414 3.16 -0.74 2.63
C ASN A 414 1.98 0.22 2.87
N HIS A 415 0.85 -0.03 2.21
CA HIS A 415 -0.39 0.73 2.45
C HIS A 415 -0.89 0.66 3.90
N ASN A 416 -0.68 -0.45 4.63
CA ASN A 416 -1.08 -0.56 6.04
C ASN A 416 -0.27 0.37 6.96
N GLN A 417 1.01 0.60 6.63
CA GLN A 417 1.84 1.59 7.32
C GLN A 417 1.38 3.00 7.00
N ALA A 418 1.00 3.26 5.74
CA ALA A 418 0.43 4.53 5.31
C ALA A 418 -0.90 4.84 6.03
N ILE A 419 -1.81 3.87 6.14
CA ILE A 419 -3.06 4.02 6.91
C ILE A 419 -2.76 4.35 8.37
N THR A 420 -1.84 3.61 9.01
CA THR A 420 -1.47 3.82 10.41
C THR A 420 -0.91 5.22 10.67
N LEU A 421 -0.07 5.72 9.76
CA LEU A 421 0.62 7.00 9.91
C LEU A 421 -0.13 8.17 9.24
N SER A 422 -1.30 7.91 8.65
CA SER A 422 -2.11 8.92 7.97
C SER A 422 -2.54 10.06 8.89
N ALA A 423 -2.64 9.82 10.20
CA ALA A 423 -2.97 10.82 11.19
C ALA A 423 -1.84 11.83 11.49
N CYS A 424 -0.62 11.55 11.03
CA CYS A 424 0.54 12.42 11.26
C CYS A 424 0.58 13.54 10.22
N LYS A 425 0.32 14.79 10.64
CA LYS A 425 0.32 15.97 9.74
C LYS A 425 1.62 16.75 9.83
N THR A 426 2.25 16.78 11.01
CA THR A 426 3.50 17.49 11.29
C THR A 426 4.66 16.53 11.53
N LEU A 427 5.91 17.03 11.44
CA LEU A 427 7.10 16.24 11.80
C LEU A 427 7.05 15.77 13.27
N THR A 428 6.54 16.61 14.17
CA THR A 428 6.37 16.26 15.59
C THR A 428 5.38 15.12 15.80
N ASP A 429 4.34 15.02 14.97
CA ASP A 429 3.41 13.88 15.05
C ASP A 429 4.12 12.58 14.66
N PHE A 430 4.92 12.62 13.59
CA PHE A 430 5.74 11.47 13.18
C PHE A 430 6.75 11.07 14.27
N GLU A 431 7.46 12.04 14.86
CA GLU A 431 8.40 11.77 15.95
C GLU A 431 7.73 11.02 17.11
N ARG A 432 6.53 11.47 17.50
CA ARG A 432 5.77 10.86 18.60
C ARG A 432 5.26 9.46 18.24
N VAL A 433 4.62 9.29 17.08
CA VAL A 433 4.00 8.01 16.69
C VAL A 433 5.04 6.94 16.35
N LEU A 434 6.16 7.32 15.72
CA LEU A 434 7.24 6.39 15.37
C LEU A 434 8.05 5.93 16.59
N THR A 435 7.87 6.52 17.78
CA THR A 435 8.51 6.01 19.01
C THR A 435 8.08 4.58 19.33
N TRP A 436 6.82 4.19 19.05
CA TRP A 436 6.35 2.81 19.20
C TRP A 436 7.16 1.86 18.32
N ASP A 437 7.32 2.22 17.04
CA ASP A 437 8.08 1.45 16.05
C ASP A 437 9.55 1.30 16.45
N CYS A 438 10.14 2.23 17.22
CA CYS A 438 11.55 2.18 17.60
C CYS A 438 11.80 1.45 18.93
N TYR A 439 10.92 1.64 19.92
CA TYR A 439 11.22 1.32 21.32
C TYR A 439 10.30 0.27 21.96
N ASN A 440 9.21 -0.13 21.31
CA ASN A 440 8.37 -1.21 21.83
C ASN A 440 9.17 -2.53 21.86
N SER A 441 9.18 -3.22 23.01
CA SER A 441 9.97 -4.43 23.24
C SER A 441 9.50 -5.62 22.40
N TYR A 442 8.22 -5.66 22.05
CA TYR A 442 7.59 -6.74 21.30
C TYR A 442 7.32 -6.38 19.83
N ARG A 443 7.87 -5.28 19.32
CA ARG A 443 7.65 -4.83 17.93
C ARG A 443 8.03 -5.88 16.88
N SER A 444 9.09 -6.65 17.13
CA SER A 444 9.53 -7.72 16.23
C SER A 444 8.49 -8.83 16.11
N TRP A 445 7.81 -9.16 17.22
CA TRP A 445 6.71 -10.13 17.22
C TRP A 445 5.53 -9.66 16.37
N PHE A 446 5.15 -8.38 16.49
CA PHE A 446 4.03 -7.83 15.73
C PHE A 446 4.35 -7.56 14.26
N SER A 447 5.63 -7.51 13.88
CA SER A 447 6.08 -7.32 12.49
C SER A 447 6.38 -8.63 11.74
N LEU A 448 6.25 -9.81 12.38
CA LEU A 448 6.53 -11.10 11.74
C LEU A 448 5.71 -11.37 10.46
N ASN A 449 4.48 -10.86 10.40
CA ASN A 449 3.59 -11.02 9.22
C ASN A 449 3.51 -9.74 8.37
N GLN A 450 4.43 -8.78 8.57
CA GLN A 450 4.47 -7.55 7.79
C GLN A 450 5.44 -7.70 6.63
N MET A 451 5.04 -7.31 5.43
CA MET A 451 5.89 -7.40 4.23
C MET A 451 7.05 -6.39 4.23
N HIS A 452 6.98 -5.39 5.10
CA HIS A 452 7.89 -4.25 5.13
C HIS A 452 8.38 -4.05 6.57
N PRO A 453 9.63 -3.60 6.75
CA PRO A 453 10.11 -3.26 8.08
C PRO A 453 9.36 -2.03 8.59
N LEU A 454 9.28 -1.90 9.91
CA LEU A 454 8.64 -0.75 10.56
C LEU A 454 9.31 0.54 10.10
N VAL A 455 8.50 1.58 9.86
CA VAL A 455 9.01 2.86 9.36
C VAL A 455 9.92 3.48 10.41
N GLY A 456 9.57 3.37 11.69
CA GLY A 456 10.39 3.91 12.78
C GLY A 456 11.77 3.26 12.85
N ASP A 457 11.88 1.93 12.76
CA ASP A 457 13.19 1.23 12.74
C ASP A 457 14.08 1.73 11.58
N ARG A 458 13.49 1.90 10.39
CA ARG A 458 14.21 2.46 9.22
C ARG A 458 14.69 3.89 9.47
N VAL A 459 13.79 4.76 9.93
CA VAL A 459 14.11 6.17 10.22
C VAL A 459 15.16 6.26 11.33
N GLN A 460 15.08 5.41 12.37
CA GLN A 460 16.06 5.36 13.44
C GLN A 460 17.46 5.01 12.94
N HIS A 461 17.57 4.05 12.01
CA HIS A 461 18.83 3.73 11.36
C HIS A 461 19.38 4.91 10.55
N LEU A 462 18.54 5.61 9.80
CA LEU A 462 18.93 6.80 9.04
C LEU A 462 19.37 7.94 9.96
N THR A 463 18.66 8.16 11.07
CA THR A 463 19.01 9.13 12.11
C THR A 463 20.36 8.80 12.74
N HIS A 464 20.64 7.52 13.02
CA HIS A 464 21.94 7.11 13.55
C HIS A 464 23.08 7.39 12.55
N ILE A 465 22.87 7.12 11.26
CA ILE A 465 23.83 7.46 10.20
C ILE A 465 24.05 8.97 10.14
N ALA A 466 22.99 9.78 10.19
CA ALA A 466 23.07 11.23 10.20
C ALA A 466 23.89 11.75 11.40
N GLN A 467 23.61 11.23 12.60
CA GLN A 467 24.33 11.59 13.83
C GLN A 467 25.81 11.21 13.77
N ASN A 468 26.13 10.01 13.29
CA ASN A 468 27.52 9.57 13.09
C ASN A 468 28.29 10.43 12.09
N TRP A 469 27.58 11.06 11.15
CA TRP A 469 28.13 12.04 10.20
C TRP A 469 28.06 13.49 10.68
N HIS A 470 27.71 13.71 11.96
CA HIS A 470 27.52 15.03 12.57
C HIS A 470 26.51 15.92 11.83
N LEU A 471 25.52 15.31 11.18
CA LEU A 471 24.38 16.00 10.60
C LEU A 471 23.25 16.08 11.63
N LYS A 472 22.55 17.22 11.68
CA LYS A 472 21.29 17.30 12.41
C LYS A 472 20.29 16.32 11.75
N PRO A 473 19.67 15.39 12.49
CA PRO A 473 18.70 14.48 11.91
C PRO A 473 17.39 15.20 11.55
N GLU A 474 16.69 14.68 10.56
CA GLU A 474 15.38 15.22 10.13
C GLU A 474 14.29 15.03 11.18
N LEU A 475 14.27 13.87 11.83
CA LEU A 475 13.35 13.53 12.91
C LEU A 475 14.15 13.27 14.20
N ALA A 476 13.80 13.99 15.25
CA ALA A 476 14.35 13.84 16.59
C ALA A 476 13.55 12.77 17.37
N LEU A 477 13.83 11.50 17.08
CA LEU A 477 13.18 10.37 17.78
C LEU A 477 13.59 10.33 19.25
N LEU A 478 12.69 10.76 20.14
CA LEU A 478 12.89 10.76 21.59
C LEU A 478 13.05 9.34 22.10
N ARG A 479 14.17 9.06 22.76
CA ARG A 479 14.37 7.79 23.46
C ARG A 479 13.51 7.78 24.72
N THR A 480 12.58 6.84 24.78
CA THR A 480 11.70 6.63 25.93
C THR A 480 12.09 5.33 26.63
N ASN A 481 12.06 5.34 27.98
CA ASN A 481 12.14 4.11 28.74
C ASN A 481 10.76 3.45 28.70
N VAL A 482 10.72 2.26 28.09
CA VAL A 482 9.50 1.51 27.85
C VAL A 482 9.51 0.31 28.80
N GLU A 483 8.69 0.37 29.84
CA GLU A 483 8.44 -0.75 30.74
C GLU A 483 7.16 -1.46 30.32
N GLN A 484 7.28 -2.73 29.90
CA GLN A 484 6.14 -3.53 29.44
C GLN A 484 6.04 -4.81 30.23
N SER A 485 4.80 -5.16 30.60
CA SER A 485 4.51 -6.39 31.32
C SER A 485 4.69 -7.62 30.43
N PHE A 486 5.55 -8.54 30.86
CA PHE A 486 5.70 -9.86 30.23
C PHE A 486 4.39 -10.66 30.29
N MET A 487 3.59 -10.49 31.36
CA MET A 487 2.29 -11.16 31.49
C MET A 487 1.30 -10.68 30.43
N SER A 488 1.26 -9.38 30.13
CA SER A 488 0.38 -8.84 29.07
C SER A 488 0.77 -9.38 27.70
N PHE A 489 2.07 -9.57 27.44
CA PHE A 489 2.55 -10.19 26.21
C PHE A 489 2.18 -11.68 26.11
N LEU A 490 2.36 -12.46 27.19
CA LEU A 490 1.92 -13.86 27.23
C LEU A 490 0.42 -13.98 26.97
N LEU A 491 -0.38 -13.12 27.60
CA LEU A 491 -1.83 -13.09 27.42
C LEU A 491 -2.22 -12.72 25.98
N GLN A 492 -1.55 -11.73 25.39
CA GLN A 492 -1.72 -11.36 23.98
C GLN A 492 -1.44 -12.53 23.03
N GLY A 493 -0.34 -13.27 23.30
CA GLY A 493 0.09 -14.43 22.53
C GLY A 493 -0.57 -15.76 22.93
N ALA A 494 -1.49 -15.76 23.89
CA ALA A 494 -1.98 -16.97 24.54
C ALA A 494 -2.50 -18.07 23.58
N PRO A 495 -3.21 -17.79 22.47
CA PRO A 495 -3.60 -18.84 21.53
C PRO A 495 -2.41 -19.56 20.87
N PHE A 496 -1.32 -18.83 20.58
CA PHE A 496 -0.13 -19.41 19.95
C PHE A 496 0.72 -20.17 20.96
N PHE A 497 0.93 -19.60 22.16
CA PHE A 497 1.60 -20.32 23.25
C PHE A 497 0.79 -21.53 23.72
N GLY A 498 -0.54 -21.45 23.64
CA GLY A 498 -1.45 -22.55 23.88
C GLY A 498 -1.18 -23.76 22.97
N ILE A 499 -0.91 -23.53 21.67
CA ILE A 499 -0.50 -24.62 20.75
C ILE A 499 0.80 -25.29 21.22
N ILE A 500 1.79 -24.49 21.62
CA ILE A 500 3.08 -25.01 22.12
C ILE A 500 2.88 -25.82 23.41
N LEU A 501 2.08 -25.30 24.35
CA LEU A 501 1.74 -26.01 25.59
C LEU A 501 0.96 -27.30 25.30
N GLY A 502 0.04 -27.27 24.33
CA GLY A 502 -0.66 -28.45 23.83
C GLY A 502 0.30 -29.49 23.27
N LEU A 503 1.29 -29.09 22.46
CA LEU A 503 2.32 -29.98 21.95
C LEU A 503 3.13 -30.61 23.10
N ILE A 504 3.59 -29.80 24.05
CA ILE A 504 4.36 -30.27 25.22
C ILE A 504 3.52 -31.28 26.02
N PHE A 505 2.24 -30.99 26.26
CA PHE A 505 1.33 -31.89 26.95
C PHE A 505 1.14 -33.21 26.18
N GLY A 506 0.97 -33.15 24.85
CA GLY A 506 0.88 -34.32 23.98
C GLY A 506 2.17 -35.17 24.02
N CYS A 507 3.34 -34.55 23.93
CA CYS A 507 4.60 -35.25 24.04
C CYS A 507 4.83 -35.86 25.43
N LEU A 508 4.42 -35.18 26.50
CA LEU A 508 4.54 -35.68 27.87
C LEU A 508 3.66 -36.91 28.09
N THR A 509 2.42 -36.87 27.64
CA THR A 509 1.47 -37.99 27.72
C THR A 509 1.94 -39.18 26.89
N TRP A 510 2.46 -38.94 25.68
CA TRP A 510 3.12 -39.98 24.88
C TRP A 510 4.32 -40.61 25.63
N PHE A 511 5.15 -39.80 26.29
CA PHE A 511 6.28 -40.26 27.09
C PHE A 511 5.85 -41.05 28.34
N VAL A 512 4.77 -40.66 29.01
CA VAL A 512 4.15 -41.43 30.11
C VAL A 512 3.73 -42.81 29.62
N GLY A 513 3.17 -42.91 28.41
CA GLY A 513 2.89 -44.20 27.80
C GLY A 513 4.13 -45.05 27.59
N ALA A 514 5.24 -44.44 27.14
CA ALA A 514 6.52 -45.13 26.96
C ALA A 514 7.02 -45.74 28.27
N ILE A 515 6.93 -44.98 29.37
CA ILE A 515 7.24 -45.46 30.72
C ILE A 515 6.29 -46.59 31.11
N GLY A 516 5.00 -46.47 30.81
CA GLY A 516 4.00 -47.51 31.02
C GLY A 516 4.40 -48.84 30.38
N ILE A 517 4.90 -48.82 29.14
CA ILE A 517 5.44 -50.01 28.47
C ILE A 517 6.67 -50.54 29.19
N TRP A 518 7.61 -49.67 29.57
CA TRP A 518 8.82 -50.07 30.29
C TRP A 518 8.50 -50.83 31.58
N PHE A 519 7.56 -50.31 32.37
CA PHE A 519 7.14 -50.90 33.65
C PHE A 519 6.02 -51.94 33.52
N ARG A 520 5.60 -52.29 32.29
CA ARG A 520 4.50 -53.24 32.01
C ARG A 520 3.18 -52.87 32.69
N ILE A 521 2.83 -51.58 32.66
CA ILE A 521 1.55 -51.04 33.14
C ILE A 521 0.60 -50.90 31.93
N PRO A 522 -0.27 -51.89 31.66
CA PRO A 522 -1.08 -51.92 30.44
C PRO A 522 -2.05 -50.73 30.33
N GLN A 523 -2.47 -50.15 31.46
CA GLN A 523 -3.37 -48.99 31.50
C GLN A 523 -2.74 -47.71 30.94
N LEU A 524 -1.41 -47.62 30.90
CA LEU A 524 -0.68 -46.46 30.36
C LEU A 524 -0.08 -46.76 28.97
N ALA A 525 0.15 -48.03 28.65
CA ALA A 525 0.82 -48.43 27.43
C ALA A 525 0.13 -47.94 26.13
N TRP A 526 -1.21 -47.81 26.14
CA TRP A 526 -1.98 -47.33 24.97
C TRP A 526 -1.63 -45.89 24.55
N MET A 527 -1.12 -45.07 25.48
CA MET A 527 -0.75 -43.68 25.18
C MET A 527 0.51 -43.58 24.32
N PHE A 528 1.32 -44.66 24.28
CA PHE A 528 2.51 -44.72 23.46
C PHE A 528 2.17 -45.21 22.06
N GLY A 529 2.54 -44.42 21.05
CA GLY A 529 2.28 -44.72 19.64
C GLY A 529 1.01 -44.04 19.09
N ASP A 530 0.14 -43.53 19.95
CA ASP A 530 -1.02 -42.75 19.54
C ASP A 530 -0.64 -41.30 19.19
N TRP A 531 -0.36 -41.06 17.90
CA TRP A 531 -0.06 -39.72 17.39
C TRP A 531 -1.28 -38.80 17.38
N PHE A 532 -2.49 -39.34 17.44
CA PHE A 532 -3.72 -38.55 17.49
C PHE A 532 -3.86 -37.83 18.83
N LEU A 533 -3.34 -38.41 19.91
CA LEU A 533 -3.26 -37.74 21.21
C LEU A 533 -2.45 -36.43 21.11
N VAL A 534 -1.27 -36.51 20.48
CA VAL A 534 -0.40 -35.34 20.26
C VAL A 534 -1.03 -34.35 19.27
N LEU A 535 -1.63 -34.83 18.18
CA LEU A 535 -2.25 -33.97 17.18
C LEU A 535 -3.49 -33.26 17.72
N GLY A 536 -4.29 -33.94 18.56
CA GLY A 536 -5.50 -33.39 19.15
C GLY A 536 -5.25 -32.42 20.30
N SER A 537 -4.11 -32.54 21.01
CA SER A 537 -3.74 -31.58 22.07
C SER A 537 -3.38 -30.20 21.52
N LEU A 538 -2.93 -30.08 20.27
CA LEU A 538 -2.62 -28.81 19.61
C LEU A 538 -3.84 -27.87 19.50
N PRO A 539 -4.96 -28.25 18.87
CA PRO A 539 -6.16 -27.40 18.78
C PRO A 539 -6.84 -27.19 20.15
N ILE A 540 -6.73 -28.13 21.08
CA ILE A 540 -7.19 -27.94 22.47
C ILE A 540 -6.39 -26.83 23.15
N GLY A 541 -5.06 -26.85 23.03
CA GLY A 541 -4.18 -25.80 23.54
C GLY A 541 -4.50 -24.43 22.94
N PHE A 542 -4.72 -24.35 21.63
CA PHE A 542 -5.20 -23.12 20.96
C PHE A 542 -6.53 -22.63 21.53
N SER A 543 -7.48 -23.53 21.77
CA SER A 543 -8.80 -23.22 22.35
C SER A 543 -8.67 -22.61 23.75
N ILE A 544 -7.92 -23.27 24.65
CA ILE A 544 -7.67 -22.79 26.02
C ILE A 544 -7.02 -21.41 25.99
N GLY A 545 -5.98 -21.22 25.17
CA GLY A 545 -5.31 -19.93 25.02
C GLY A 545 -6.24 -18.83 24.48
N THR A 546 -7.17 -19.19 23.59
CA THR A 546 -8.20 -18.26 23.10
C THR A 546 -9.17 -17.87 24.23
N PHE A 547 -9.70 -18.83 24.99
CA PHE A 547 -10.60 -18.54 26.11
C PHE A 547 -9.96 -17.65 27.18
N ILE A 548 -8.70 -17.91 27.54
CA ILE A 548 -7.95 -17.10 28.50
C ILE A 548 -7.83 -15.65 28.01
N ARG A 549 -7.63 -15.44 26.71
CA ARG A 549 -7.41 -14.11 26.13
C ARG A 549 -8.69 -13.32 25.87
N VAL A 550 -9.81 -13.98 25.52
CA VAL A 550 -11.01 -13.32 24.96
C VAL A 550 -11.53 -12.17 25.82
N ASN A 551 -11.66 -12.35 27.13
CA ASN A 551 -12.23 -11.31 28.02
C ASN A 551 -11.31 -10.09 28.14
N SER A 552 -10.00 -10.30 28.23
CA SER A 552 -9.02 -9.21 28.27
C SER A 552 -8.86 -8.52 26.92
N PHE A 553 -9.06 -9.26 25.82
CA PHE A 553 -8.99 -8.69 24.48
C PHE A 553 -10.25 -7.88 24.15
N PHE A 554 -11.43 -8.30 24.60
CA PHE A 554 -12.69 -7.58 24.37
C PHE A 554 -13.32 -7.09 25.68
N PRO A 555 -12.71 -6.08 26.33
CA PRO A 555 -13.26 -5.53 27.57
C PRO A 555 -14.58 -4.80 27.35
N ASP A 556 -15.41 -4.68 28.39
CA ASP A 556 -16.67 -3.95 28.32
C ASP A 556 -16.46 -2.48 27.92
N ILE A 557 -17.31 -2.00 27.03
CA ILE A 557 -17.14 -0.69 26.41
C ILE A 557 -17.78 0.39 27.29
N ASN A 558 -16.95 1.12 28.04
CA ASN A 558 -17.36 2.29 28.84
C ASN A 558 -16.97 3.59 28.13
N PHE A 559 -17.96 4.36 27.67
CA PHE A 559 -17.76 5.54 26.80
C PHE A 559 -17.55 6.87 27.55
N ALA A 560 -17.08 6.83 28.81
CA ALA A 560 -17.01 8.02 29.65
C ALA A 560 -15.89 9.02 29.30
N SER A 561 -14.94 8.65 28.41
CA SER A 561 -13.76 9.46 28.09
C SER A 561 -13.70 9.86 26.62
N LYS A 562 -13.47 11.15 26.35
CA LYS A 562 -13.11 11.67 25.04
C LYS A 562 -11.68 11.22 24.72
N SER A 563 -11.54 10.17 23.92
CA SER A 563 -10.26 9.56 23.58
C SER A 563 -9.65 10.21 22.32
N ASP A 564 -8.41 10.68 22.44
CA ASP A 564 -7.63 11.24 21.34
C ASP A 564 -6.81 10.14 20.66
N LEU A 565 -7.09 9.88 19.37
CA LEU A 565 -6.45 8.84 18.57
C LEU A 565 -4.94 9.07 18.45
N LEU A 566 -4.51 10.32 18.30
CA LEU A 566 -3.08 10.62 18.09
C LEU A 566 -2.27 10.33 19.36
N ASN A 567 -2.83 10.66 20.54
CA ASN A 567 -2.21 10.33 21.82
C ASN A 567 -2.16 8.81 22.07
N PHE A 568 -3.19 8.07 21.64
CA PHE A 568 -3.17 6.60 21.69
C PHE A 568 -2.06 6.02 20.80
N LEU A 569 -1.96 6.49 19.55
CA LEU A 569 -0.92 6.08 18.60
C LEU A 569 0.50 6.40 19.08
N ALA A 570 0.67 7.52 19.77
CA ALA A 570 1.95 7.99 20.29
C ALA A 570 2.42 7.24 21.54
N ASN A 571 1.61 6.38 22.15
CA ASN A 571 2.00 5.67 23.36
C ASN A 571 2.86 4.43 23.02
N PRO A 572 4.17 4.41 23.36
CA PRO A 572 5.08 3.32 23.00
C PRO A 572 4.81 2.01 23.76
N ASN A 573 4.09 2.08 24.89
CA ASN A 573 3.82 0.92 25.75
C ASN A 573 2.60 0.10 25.29
N THR A 574 1.84 0.59 24.32
CA THR A 574 0.60 -0.06 23.87
C THR A 574 0.85 -1.43 23.26
N LEU A 575 0.10 -2.42 23.73
CA LEU A 575 -0.09 -3.70 23.08
C LEU A 575 -1.49 -3.77 22.45
N PRO A 576 -1.73 -4.64 21.46
CA PRO A 576 -3.08 -4.84 20.94
C PRO A 576 -4.11 -5.25 22.00
N LEU A 577 -3.65 -5.87 23.09
CA LEU A 577 -4.48 -6.20 24.25
C LEU A 577 -5.01 -4.95 24.97
N ASP A 578 -4.22 -3.88 25.02
CA ASP A 578 -4.53 -2.61 25.68
C ASP A 578 -5.46 -1.76 24.80
N SER A 579 -6.58 -2.34 24.38
CA SER A 579 -7.50 -1.66 23.48
C SER A 579 -8.18 -0.47 24.14
N GLN A 580 -8.30 0.62 23.38
CA GLN A 580 -9.07 1.77 23.82
C GLN A 580 -10.45 1.76 23.16
N PRO A 581 -11.55 1.76 23.93
CA PRO A 581 -12.87 1.94 23.35
C PRO A 581 -12.99 3.34 22.75
N MET A 582 -13.36 3.42 21.48
CA MET A 582 -13.49 4.68 20.76
C MET A 582 -14.82 4.76 19.99
N ARG A 583 -15.38 5.97 19.97
CA ARG A 583 -16.48 6.35 19.08
C ARG A 583 -15.92 7.23 17.98
N LEU A 584 -15.94 6.71 16.76
CA LEU A 584 -15.39 7.39 15.58
C LEU A 584 -16.51 7.63 14.58
N GLN A 585 -16.51 8.79 13.95
CA GLN A 585 -17.44 9.15 12.88
C GLN A 585 -16.62 9.47 11.63
N GLY A 586 -17.06 8.94 10.50
CA GLY A 586 -16.32 9.11 9.26
C GLY A 586 -16.97 8.41 8.07
N LYS A 587 -16.42 8.65 6.89
CA LYS A 587 -16.87 8.01 5.65
C LYS A 587 -16.29 6.60 5.54
N LEU A 588 -17.11 5.62 5.22
CA LEU A 588 -16.65 4.25 5.02
C LEU A 588 -16.09 4.08 3.60
N LEU A 589 -14.82 3.71 3.50
CA LEU A 589 -14.10 3.41 2.27
C LEU A 589 -13.86 1.89 2.16
N GLY A 590 -13.72 1.38 0.95
CA GLY A 590 -13.44 -0.04 0.72
C GLY A 590 -13.89 -0.56 -0.64
N ARG A 591 -13.62 -1.85 -0.89
CA ARG A 591 -14.05 -2.50 -2.12
C ARG A 591 -15.44 -3.10 -1.97
N CYS A 592 -16.24 -3.05 -3.03
CA CYS A 592 -17.59 -3.61 -3.05
C CYS A 592 -17.62 -5.03 -3.65
N GLY A 593 -18.61 -5.81 -3.23
CA GLY A 593 -18.95 -7.10 -3.85
C GLY A 593 -17.98 -8.24 -3.54
N ILE A 594 -17.72 -9.10 -4.52
CA ILE A 594 -16.98 -10.37 -4.36
C ILE A 594 -15.59 -10.16 -3.74
N SER A 595 -14.89 -9.07 -4.09
CA SER A 595 -13.57 -8.74 -3.56
C SER A 595 -13.53 -8.42 -2.07
N ASN A 596 -14.68 -8.37 -1.40
CA ASN A 596 -14.75 -8.14 0.03
C ASN A 596 -15.20 -9.37 0.84
N TRP A 597 -15.45 -10.52 0.19
CA TRP A 597 -16.06 -11.68 0.85
C TRP A 597 -15.17 -12.36 1.88
N LEU A 598 -13.89 -12.64 1.56
CA LEU A 598 -12.97 -13.35 2.46
C LEU A 598 -12.12 -12.40 3.30
N ALA A 599 -11.51 -11.40 2.67
CA ALA A 599 -10.60 -10.48 3.33
C ALA A 599 -11.13 -9.05 3.20
N PRO A 600 -12.21 -8.69 3.93
CA PRO A 600 -12.80 -7.38 3.77
C PRO A 600 -11.79 -6.29 4.12
N VAL A 601 -11.56 -5.39 3.16
CA VAL A 601 -10.69 -4.22 3.33
C VAL A 601 -11.60 -3.01 3.49
N LEU A 602 -12.05 -2.80 4.73
CA LEU A 602 -12.85 -1.66 5.12
C LEU A 602 -11.96 -0.65 5.84
N ILE A 603 -12.05 0.62 5.44
CA ILE A 603 -11.29 1.73 6.01
C ILE A 603 -12.29 2.81 6.38
N LEU A 604 -12.18 3.35 7.58
CA LEU A 604 -12.96 4.51 8.00
C LEU A 604 -12.10 5.75 7.85
N GLU A 605 -12.59 6.70 7.07
CA GLU A 605 -11.97 8.00 6.86
C GLU A 605 -12.50 9.00 7.89
N LEU A 606 -11.59 9.54 8.70
CA LEU A 606 -11.85 10.53 9.72
C LEU A 606 -11.20 11.87 9.32
N ASP A 607 -11.65 12.97 9.90
CA ASP A 607 -11.02 14.30 9.73
C ASP A 607 -9.53 14.33 10.10
N ILE A 608 -9.14 13.44 11.03
CA ILE A 608 -7.78 13.31 11.52
C ILE A 608 -6.93 12.34 10.70
N GLY A 609 -7.52 11.36 9.99
CA GLY A 609 -6.79 10.31 9.28
C GLY A 609 -7.63 9.07 8.96
N LEU A 610 -6.97 8.02 8.49
CA LEU A 610 -7.59 6.75 8.09
C LEU A 610 -7.41 5.68 9.18
N ILE A 611 -8.43 4.86 9.42
CA ILE A 611 -8.33 3.69 10.29
C ILE A 611 -8.91 2.44 9.63
N ARG A 612 -8.17 1.32 9.68
CA ARG A 612 -8.67 0.05 9.16
C ARG A 612 -9.71 -0.54 10.10
N LEU A 613 -10.85 -0.95 9.56
CA LEU A 613 -11.88 -1.66 10.30
C LEU A 613 -11.66 -3.16 10.17
N HIS A 614 -11.48 -3.85 11.30
CA HIS A 614 -11.39 -5.30 11.34
C HIS A 614 -12.79 -5.91 11.49
N GLN A 615 -13.06 -6.95 10.69
CA GLN A 615 -14.25 -7.78 10.78
C GLN A 615 -13.85 -9.24 10.96
N PRO A 616 -14.63 -10.03 11.70
CA PRO A 616 -14.28 -11.43 11.95
C PRO A 616 -14.35 -12.27 10.68
N LEU A 617 -13.31 -13.07 10.41
CA LEU A 617 -13.17 -13.95 9.24
C LEU A 617 -14.33 -14.96 9.10
N LEU A 618 -14.88 -15.45 10.22
CA LEU A 618 -15.99 -16.43 10.23
C LEU A 618 -17.33 -15.87 9.71
N LYS A 619 -17.41 -14.56 9.39
CA LYS A 619 -18.56 -14.03 8.64
C LYS A 619 -18.75 -14.68 7.27
N LEU A 620 -17.71 -15.31 6.69
CA LEU A 620 -17.80 -16.07 5.44
C LEU A 620 -19.00 -17.05 5.45
N ILE A 621 -19.32 -17.63 6.61
CA ILE A 621 -20.48 -18.55 6.78
C ILE A 621 -21.81 -17.79 6.65
N ASN A 622 -21.93 -16.58 7.18
CA ASN A 622 -23.13 -15.75 7.01
C ASN A 622 -23.27 -15.18 5.59
N THR A 623 -22.14 -14.83 4.95
CA THR A 623 -22.11 -14.45 3.53
C THR A 623 -22.49 -15.65 2.64
N PHE A 624 -22.08 -16.86 3.02
CA PHE A 624 -22.46 -18.12 2.36
C PHE A 624 -23.97 -18.39 2.44
N LEU A 625 -24.64 -17.99 3.54
CA LEU A 625 -26.05 -18.32 3.75
C LEU A 625 -27.09 -17.34 3.17
N ARG A 626 -26.88 -16.01 3.03
CA ARG A 626 -27.73 -15.13 2.17
C ARG A 626 -27.55 -13.60 2.14
N ARG A 627 -26.55 -12.95 2.76
CA ARG A 627 -26.45 -11.47 2.65
C ARG A 627 -25.01 -10.98 2.61
N GLN A 628 -24.72 -10.06 1.68
CA GLN A 628 -23.57 -9.17 1.77
C GLN A 628 -23.56 -8.54 3.17
N SER A 629 -22.39 -8.36 3.78
CA SER A 629 -22.39 -7.85 5.15
C SER A 629 -23.03 -6.46 5.17
N GLN A 630 -23.95 -6.19 6.09
CA GLN A 630 -24.72 -4.93 6.12
C GLN A 630 -23.82 -3.68 6.14
N VAL A 631 -22.58 -3.81 6.63
CA VAL A 631 -21.59 -2.75 6.67
C VAL A 631 -21.02 -2.44 5.27
N GLU A 632 -20.88 -3.45 4.41
CA GLU A 632 -20.40 -3.27 3.03
C GLU A 632 -21.39 -2.51 2.15
N GLU A 633 -22.69 -2.61 2.45
CA GLU A 633 -23.71 -1.80 1.78
C GLU A 633 -23.57 -0.30 2.08
N LEU A 634 -22.80 0.06 3.11
CA LEU A 634 -22.59 1.43 3.56
C LEU A 634 -21.28 2.03 3.02
N ILE A 635 -20.55 1.32 2.16
CA ILE A 635 -19.35 1.88 1.53
C ILE A 635 -19.75 3.14 0.74
N GLY A 636 -19.01 4.22 0.95
CA GLY A 636 -19.28 5.55 0.44
C GLY A 636 -20.14 6.42 1.35
N GLN A 637 -20.70 5.88 2.45
CA GLN A 637 -21.58 6.61 3.37
C GLN A 637 -20.87 7.02 4.66
N ASP A 638 -21.35 8.10 5.28
CA ASP A 638 -20.94 8.50 6.63
C ASP A 638 -21.56 7.58 7.68
N ILE A 639 -20.70 7.01 8.51
CA ILE A 639 -21.09 6.06 9.56
C ILE A 639 -20.47 6.46 10.89
N ILE A 640 -21.18 6.15 11.98
CA ILE A 640 -20.65 6.22 13.34
C ILE A 640 -20.31 4.80 13.77
N VAL A 641 -19.05 4.58 14.09
CA VAL A 641 -18.49 3.29 14.47
C VAL A 641 -18.09 3.32 15.94
N LEU A 642 -18.49 2.27 16.67
CA LEU A 642 -18.11 2.00 18.05
C LEU A 642 -17.30 0.71 18.07
N GLY A 643 -16.16 0.72 18.74
CA GLY A 643 -15.32 -0.47 18.84
C GLY A 643 -14.05 -0.28 19.65
N TRP A 644 -13.20 -1.30 19.58
CA TRP A 644 -11.93 -1.36 20.29
C TRP A 644 -10.81 -0.96 19.34
N CYS A 645 -10.24 0.23 19.54
CA CYS A 645 -9.07 0.69 18.81
C CYS A 645 -7.82 -0.02 19.34
N ARG A 646 -6.98 -0.54 18.43
CA ARG A 646 -5.79 -1.31 18.76
C ARG A 646 -4.58 -0.86 17.97
N ARG A 647 -3.44 -0.86 18.66
CA ARG A 647 -2.12 -0.59 18.07
C ARG A 647 -1.23 -1.82 18.21
N GLY A 648 -0.85 -2.39 17.07
CA GLY A 648 0.32 -3.27 16.93
C GLY A 648 1.27 -2.64 15.92
N ALA A 649 1.91 -3.44 15.05
CA ALA A 649 2.67 -2.91 13.91
C ALA A 649 1.80 -2.03 12.98
N THR A 650 0.49 -2.28 12.97
CA THR A 650 -0.53 -1.50 12.27
C THR A 650 -1.59 -1.00 13.25
N LEU A 651 -2.34 0.03 12.85
CA LEU A 651 -3.54 0.50 13.55
C LEU A 651 -4.80 -0.16 12.96
N TRP A 652 -5.70 -0.64 13.82
CA TRP A 652 -7.03 -1.07 13.40
C TRP A 652 -8.07 -0.87 14.51
N LEU A 653 -9.34 -0.92 14.13
CA LEU A 653 -10.47 -0.91 15.04
C LEU A 653 -11.29 -2.18 14.88
N ASP A 654 -11.44 -2.95 15.96
CA ASP A 654 -12.37 -4.08 16.00
C ASP A 654 -13.78 -3.54 16.19
N LEU A 655 -14.63 -3.70 15.16
CA LEU A 655 -15.99 -3.18 15.18
C LEU A 655 -16.82 -3.90 16.25
N ALA A 656 -17.48 -3.13 17.13
CA ALA A 656 -18.49 -3.63 18.06
C ALA A 656 -19.89 -3.30 17.55
N THR A 657 -20.18 -2.02 17.31
CA THR A 657 -21.46 -1.58 16.72
C THR A 657 -21.24 -0.47 15.71
N TRP A 658 -22.18 -0.32 14.80
CA TRP A 658 -22.20 0.77 13.83
C TRP A 658 -23.60 1.35 13.72
N HIS A 659 -23.66 2.64 13.46
CA HIS A 659 -24.89 3.41 13.36
C HIS A 659 -24.79 4.35 12.16
N THR A 660 -25.88 4.40 11.40
CA THR A 660 -26.19 5.44 10.43
C THR A 660 -27.43 6.18 10.92
N GLN A 661 -27.89 7.20 10.20
CA GLN A 661 -29.14 7.89 10.55
C GLN A 661 -30.36 6.95 10.56
N THR A 662 -30.34 5.87 9.77
CA THR A 662 -31.52 5.01 9.53
C THR A 662 -31.32 3.54 9.94
N ARG A 663 -30.08 3.05 9.97
CA ARG A 663 -29.73 1.65 10.25
C ARG A 663 -28.70 1.56 11.36
N SER A 664 -28.78 0.50 12.15
CA SER A 664 -27.73 0.14 13.10
C SER A 664 -27.48 -1.35 13.05
N GLY A 665 -26.28 -1.76 13.42
CA GLY A 665 -25.92 -3.16 13.50
C GLY A 665 -24.81 -3.43 14.50
N ARG A 666 -24.66 -4.71 14.84
CA ARG A 666 -23.63 -5.18 15.76
C ARG A 666 -22.70 -6.15 15.07
N SER A 667 -21.43 -6.07 15.41
CA SER A 667 -20.39 -7.00 15.02
C SER A 667 -20.07 -7.88 16.22
N ASN A 668 -20.44 -9.15 16.13
CA ASN A 668 -20.33 -10.11 17.23
C ASN A 668 -18.92 -10.73 17.29
N HIS A 669 -17.88 -9.90 17.28
CA HIS A 669 -16.49 -10.35 17.26
C HIS A 669 -16.12 -11.28 18.44
N PRO A 670 -16.52 -10.98 19.69
CA PRO A 670 -16.25 -11.87 20.82
C PRO A 670 -16.93 -13.23 20.66
N VAL A 671 -18.18 -13.24 20.18
CA VAL A 671 -18.97 -14.47 19.96
C VAL A 671 -18.32 -15.35 18.90
N TRP A 672 -17.83 -14.78 17.80
CA TRP A 672 -17.12 -15.56 16.79
C TRP A 672 -15.81 -16.14 17.32
N SER A 673 -15.10 -15.40 18.18
CA SER A 673 -13.89 -15.90 18.83
C SER A 673 -14.18 -17.07 19.78
N THR A 674 -15.29 -17.02 20.53
CA THR A 674 -15.69 -18.12 21.42
C THR A 674 -16.22 -19.33 20.64
N ILE A 675 -16.99 -19.12 19.57
CA ILE A 675 -17.42 -20.19 18.65
C ILE A 675 -16.20 -20.90 18.06
N LEU A 676 -15.19 -20.14 17.58
CA LEU A 676 -13.96 -20.72 17.05
C LEU A 676 -13.23 -21.53 18.12
N ALA A 677 -13.08 -21.01 19.34
CA ALA A 677 -12.45 -21.74 20.44
C ALA A 677 -13.21 -23.05 20.76
N CYS A 678 -14.54 -23.02 20.86
CA CYS A 678 -15.36 -24.22 21.04
C CYS A 678 -15.17 -25.23 19.90
N ALA A 679 -15.23 -24.77 18.64
CA ALA A 679 -15.08 -25.63 17.48
C ALA A 679 -13.69 -26.30 17.44
N THR A 680 -12.62 -25.56 17.75
CA THR A 680 -11.26 -26.12 17.84
C THR A 680 -11.10 -27.11 18.99
N ALA A 681 -11.76 -26.90 20.13
CA ALA A 681 -11.75 -27.87 21.22
C ALA A 681 -12.47 -29.17 20.83
N ILE A 682 -13.65 -29.07 20.20
CA ILE A 682 -14.41 -30.23 19.70
C ILE A 682 -13.60 -30.98 18.65
N TRP A 683 -12.96 -30.27 17.72
CA TRP A 683 -12.10 -30.86 16.71
C TRP A 683 -10.91 -31.59 17.33
N GLY A 684 -10.25 -30.99 18.32
CA GLY A 684 -9.17 -31.64 19.07
C GLY A 684 -9.62 -32.90 19.78
N ALA A 685 -10.75 -32.84 20.49
CA ALA A 685 -11.32 -34.01 21.15
C ALA A 685 -11.69 -35.12 20.14
N TYR A 686 -12.25 -34.75 18.99
CA TYR A 686 -12.56 -35.67 17.90
C TYR A 686 -11.32 -36.38 17.36
N ILE A 687 -10.21 -35.66 17.14
CA ILE A 687 -8.93 -36.24 16.72
C ILE A 687 -8.48 -37.30 17.74
N ILE A 688 -8.48 -36.96 19.04
CA ILE A 688 -8.06 -37.90 20.10
C ILE A 688 -8.95 -39.15 20.12
N LEU A 689 -10.27 -38.99 19.95
CA LEU A 689 -11.20 -40.12 19.93
C LEU A 689 -10.99 -41.06 18.74
N GLN A 690 -10.52 -40.57 17.59
CA GLN A 690 -10.18 -41.45 16.46
C GLN A 690 -8.98 -42.35 16.76
N GLY A 691 -7.95 -41.84 17.45
CA GLY A 691 -6.76 -42.61 17.82
C GLY A 691 -7.05 -43.79 18.73
N GLY A 692 -7.99 -43.64 19.67
CA GLY A 692 -8.39 -44.72 20.59
C GLY A 692 -9.18 -45.87 19.94
N THR A 693 -9.50 -45.79 18.64
CA THR A 693 -10.26 -46.83 17.90
C THR A 693 -9.41 -47.66 16.94
N THR A 694 -8.12 -47.31 16.80
CA THR A 694 -7.11 -48.04 16.01
C THR A 694 -6.09 -48.69 16.92
#